data_AF-A0A2S6T6D2-F1
#
_entry.id   AF-A0A2S6T6D2-F1
#
_cell.length_a   1.000
_cell.length_b   1.000
_cell.length_c   1.000
_cell.angle_alpha   90.00
_cell.angle_beta   90.00
_cell.angle_gamma   90.00
#
_symmetry.space_group_name_H-M   'P 1'
#
loop_
_entity.id
_entity.type
_entity.pdbx_description
1 polymer ?
#
loop_
_entity_poly.entity_id
_entity_poly.type
_entity_poly.pdbx_seq_one_letter_code
_entity_poly.pdbx_strand_id
1 'polypeptide(L)'
;MSVVAVFLAAIFVAPNFVDWNQYRDELTAYAKSFTGRELEIKGDIKFAILPSPILAIKDLRIANSKGPRDADIASLESLEIHLALTPLLTKNIQVTNLKLGNPVINLENASGSKDNLPFRLNSKNKTTITNNEPVGSPQRPGNNNSIVNNKLVIAGFKIQINNFLVENGTINYRNISSGHIETIDKLNGRLRLASLNGPIDAEGTAVVRKIPLSFSVSVGQIVQERTLPINITTNIIPGSVKTSFNGFISNIQENPQIKGIFTVNGSKLDKFLSAIGGTAELPVMFSKPFSANAKIALDLNKLEVKDLTLQFAKTKGSGSANVTFGSTSNTNVTLSLKKLDLDDLLKVSPNLLQTSKTGKLTGTAIANRSDLPPFPSSFKKNSEIFSLQSLPKAMNASFNLFIEALTHQNATIRNATLNASLANREITLSQFSALLPGNSDLALFGFITQRQGGPTFDGTVDLTTNDLRGLLKWKHITIPQVAKDRLRNLKLSGKIKANKKNVELSNMKLQLDGTKIRGTSKLAFKARSSLTLGLAIDKLNLDSYFPKSKQNKKLKSGEKQQLVGRSTNPIEPAHNSQTGSNTIPFSGLGFLSNLDVSLESRINSLTINGLRALKINFDSKLNNGNFVLNDFSFKSVAGIQGKISGKLSGLAATSGIPNPVLNDFRINFRGNSLGHSLKILGIKPPIQSLSSGAIRLKAILNGKPNRLKFSANLSMQKGNFNLRGKA
;
A
#
# COMPACT_ATOMS: atom_id res chain seq x y z
N MET A 1 54.91 6.64 -61.82
CA MET A 1 53.67 6.88 -61.00
C MET A 1 52.41 6.29 -61.64
N SER A 2 52.21 6.34 -62.96
CA SER A 2 50.95 5.88 -63.60
C SER A 2 50.65 4.38 -63.47
N VAL A 3 51.64 3.48 -63.46
CA VAL A 3 51.38 2.02 -63.32
C VAL A 3 50.93 1.66 -61.91
N VAL A 4 51.52 2.29 -60.88
CA VAL A 4 51.08 2.13 -59.48
C VAL A 4 49.69 2.73 -59.28
N ALA A 5 49.39 3.87 -59.91
CA ALA A 5 48.06 4.47 -59.88
C ALA A 5 47.00 3.58 -60.59
N VAL A 6 47.34 2.95 -61.71
CA VAL A 6 46.45 2.03 -62.45
C VAL A 6 46.29 0.70 -61.71
N PHE A 7 47.34 0.16 -61.08
CA PHE A 7 47.25 -1.07 -60.29
C PHE A 7 46.46 -0.86 -58.99
N LEU A 8 46.67 0.29 -58.35
CA LEU A 8 45.82 0.73 -57.24
C LEU A 8 44.37 0.89 -57.74
N ALA A 9 44.13 1.60 -58.85
CA ALA A 9 42.80 1.74 -59.47
C ALA A 9 42.17 0.39 -59.81
N ALA A 10 42.92 -0.59 -60.33
CA ALA A 10 42.41 -1.92 -60.62
C ALA A 10 42.02 -2.68 -59.34
N ILE A 11 42.81 -2.58 -58.27
CA ILE A 11 42.45 -3.11 -56.93
C ILE A 11 41.23 -2.37 -56.35
N PHE A 12 41.02 -1.09 -56.68
CA PHE A 12 39.84 -0.31 -56.27
C PHE A 12 38.55 -0.76 -56.96
N VAL A 13 38.59 -1.07 -58.26
CA VAL A 13 37.38 -1.40 -59.03
C VAL A 13 37.09 -2.91 -59.06
N ALA A 14 38.11 -3.78 -58.96
CA ALA A 14 37.94 -5.24 -59.08
C ALA A 14 36.92 -5.87 -58.10
N PRO A 15 36.84 -5.50 -56.81
CA PRO A 15 35.88 -6.09 -55.88
C PRO A 15 34.41 -5.80 -56.23
N ASN A 16 34.14 -4.69 -56.93
CA ASN A 16 32.80 -4.34 -57.41
C ASN A 16 32.34 -5.22 -58.58
N PHE A 17 33.25 -5.95 -59.24
CA PHE A 17 32.92 -6.86 -60.34
C PHE A 17 32.77 -8.33 -59.89
N VAL A 18 33.02 -8.65 -58.61
CA VAL A 18 32.84 -10.00 -58.06
C VAL A 18 31.43 -10.12 -57.49
N ASP A 19 30.64 -11.09 -57.96
CA ASP A 19 29.36 -11.44 -57.32
C ASP A 19 29.63 -12.21 -56.02
N TRP A 20 29.44 -11.55 -54.89
CA TRP A 20 29.66 -12.15 -53.57
C TRP A 20 28.57 -13.14 -53.17
N ASN A 21 27.45 -13.21 -53.90
CA ASN A 21 26.37 -14.14 -53.61
C ASN A 21 26.76 -15.60 -53.88
N GLN A 22 27.74 -15.86 -54.75
CA GLN A 22 28.23 -17.22 -55.03
C GLN A 22 28.94 -17.87 -53.82
N TYR A 23 29.42 -17.07 -52.87
CA TYR A 23 30.10 -17.55 -51.65
C TYR A 23 29.14 -17.85 -50.49
N ARG A 24 27.82 -17.78 -50.74
CA ARG A 24 26.78 -18.04 -49.72
C ARG A 24 26.91 -19.40 -49.07
N ASP A 25 27.13 -20.46 -49.86
CA ASP A 25 27.24 -21.83 -49.35
C ASP A 25 28.51 -22.01 -48.50
N GLU A 26 29.60 -21.35 -48.87
CA GLU A 26 30.85 -21.39 -48.10
C GLU A 26 30.72 -20.64 -46.77
N LEU A 27 30.11 -19.45 -46.77
CA LEU A 27 29.87 -18.66 -45.56
C LEU A 27 28.92 -19.36 -44.59
N THR A 28 27.87 -20.00 -45.11
CA THR A 28 26.91 -20.77 -44.29
C THR A 28 27.54 -22.05 -43.74
N ALA A 29 28.36 -22.75 -44.53
CA ALA A 29 29.14 -23.90 -44.05
C ALA A 29 30.15 -23.51 -42.96
N TYR A 30 30.87 -22.39 -43.15
CA TYR A 30 31.78 -21.85 -42.15
C TYR A 30 31.02 -21.50 -40.88
N ALA A 31 29.93 -20.73 -40.96
CA ALA A 31 29.12 -20.38 -39.81
C ALA A 31 28.55 -21.61 -39.07
N LYS A 32 28.13 -22.65 -39.80
CA LYS A 32 27.67 -23.92 -39.22
C LYS A 32 28.78 -24.64 -38.45
N SER A 33 30.02 -24.59 -38.94
CA SER A 33 31.17 -25.20 -38.26
C SER A 33 31.49 -24.53 -36.90
N PHE A 34 31.25 -23.22 -36.77
CA PHE A 34 31.47 -22.47 -35.52
C PHE A 34 30.28 -22.45 -34.58
N THR A 35 29.08 -22.21 -35.11
CA THR A 35 27.85 -22.06 -34.31
C THR A 35 27.20 -23.41 -33.99
N GLY A 36 27.51 -24.45 -34.76
CA GLY A 36 26.83 -25.73 -34.71
C GLY A 36 25.39 -25.69 -35.21
N ARG A 37 24.96 -24.60 -35.86
CA ARG A 37 23.59 -24.37 -36.31
C ARG A 37 23.55 -24.03 -37.80
N GLU A 38 22.43 -24.31 -38.44
CA GLU A 38 22.25 -23.92 -39.85
C GLU A 38 22.02 -22.42 -39.95
N LEU A 39 22.81 -21.79 -40.81
CA LEU A 39 22.69 -20.38 -41.16
C LEU A 39 22.04 -20.31 -42.54
N GLU A 40 20.93 -19.60 -42.65
CA GLU A 40 20.26 -19.31 -43.91
C GLU A 40 20.44 -17.82 -44.22
N ILE A 41 21.03 -17.51 -45.38
CA ILE A 41 21.09 -16.15 -45.91
C ILE A 41 20.03 -16.09 -47.00
N LYS A 42 19.07 -15.17 -46.93
CA LYS A 42 18.01 -14.98 -47.95
C LYS A 42 18.23 -13.76 -48.82
N GLY A 43 18.85 -12.70 -48.28
CA GLY A 43 19.14 -11.47 -49.00
C GLY A 43 20.52 -11.44 -49.64
N ASP A 44 20.90 -10.28 -50.19
CA ASP A 44 22.17 -10.06 -50.88
C ASP A 44 23.37 -10.02 -49.93
N ILE A 45 24.53 -10.45 -50.43
CA ILE A 45 25.85 -10.31 -49.80
C ILE A 45 26.65 -9.27 -50.56
N LYS A 46 27.19 -8.27 -49.87
CA LYS A 46 28.05 -7.23 -50.45
C LYS A 46 29.36 -7.17 -49.68
N PHE A 47 30.47 -7.02 -50.38
CA PHE A 47 31.78 -6.85 -49.78
C PHE A 47 32.58 -5.75 -50.48
N ALA A 48 33.20 -4.87 -49.71
CA ALA A 48 34.04 -3.77 -50.20
C ALA A 48 35.37 -3.77 -49.42
N ILE A 49 36.50 -3.48 -50.07
CA ILE A 49 37.84 -3.61 -49.45
C ILE A 49 38.41 -2.26 -48.99
N LEU A 50 38.10 -1.16 -49.69
CA LEU A 50 38.71 0.16 -49.46
C LEU A 50 37.65 1.25 -49.20
N PRO A 51 37.92 2.26 -48.35
CA PRO A 51 39.17 2.51 -47.60
C PRO A 51 39.42 1.55 -46.43
N SER A 52 38.42 0.77 -46.00
CA SER A 52 38.55 -0.33 -45.03
C SER A 52 37.62 -1.49 -45.43
N PRO A 53 37.96 -2.77 -45.14
CA PRO A 53 37.10 -3.90 -45.50
C PRO A 53 35.74 -3.89 -44.80
N ILE A 54 34.66 -4.08 -45.56
CA ILE A 54 33.26 -4.09 -45.11
C ILE A 54 32.55 -5.31 -45.71
N LEU A 55 31.86 -6.09 -44.87
CA LEU A 55 30.94 -7.16 -45.27
C LEU A 55 29.52 -6.77 -44.84
N ALA A 56 28.58 -6.71 -45.78
CA ALA A 56 27.17 -6.44 -45.53
C ALA A 56 26.30 -7.58 -46.03
N ILE A 57 25.43 -8.11 -45.18
CA ILE A 57 24.53 -9.23 -45.47
C ILE A 57 23.10 -8.82 -45.12
N LYS A 58 22.15 -9.06 -46.03
CA LYS A 58 20.72 -8.84 -45.80
C LYS A 58 19.96 -10.15 -45.53
N ASP A 59 18.92 -10.07 -44.70
CA ASP A 59 18.01 -11.16 -44.29
C ASP A 59 18.77 -12.44 -43.91
N LEU A 60 19.23 -12.48 -42.67
CA LEU A 60 20.00 -13.58 -42.10
C LEU A 60 19.17 -14.29 -41.03
N ARG A 61 19.14 -15.62 -41.09
CA ARG A 61 18.41 -16.47 -40.15
C ARG A 61 19.29 -17.59 -39.63
N ILE A 62 19.20 -17.84 -38.33
CA ILE A 62 19.90 -18.94 -37.65
C ILE A 62 18.83 -19.90 -37.19
N ALA A 63 18.87 -21.12 -37.71
CA ALA A 63 17.91 -22.16 -37.40
C ALA A 63 18.00 -22.57 -35.92
N ASN A 64 16.84 -22.87 -35.35
CA ASN A 64 16.77 -23.45 -34.02
C ASN A 64 17.14 -24.95 -34.04
N SER A 65 17.46 -25.51 -32.88
CA SER A 65 17.65 -26.97 -32.75
C SER A 65 16.30 -27.68 -32.83
N LYS A 66 16.24 -29.00 -33.00
CA LYS A 66 14.96 -29.73 -32.97
C LYS A 66 14.32 -29.61 -31.57
N GLY A 67 13.10 -29.08 -31.46
CA GLY A 67 12.32 -29.06 -30.21
C GLY A 67 11.64 -27.72 -29.83
N PRO A 68 12.30 -26.55 -29.95
CA PRO A 68 11.70 -25.24 -29.70
C PRO A 68 10.54 -24.92 -30.66
N ARG A 69 9.66 -23.99 -30.27
CA ARG A 69 8.48 -23.63 -31.09
C ARG A 69 8.81 -22.73 -32.27
N ASP A 70 9.73 -21.79 -32.08
CA ASP A 70 10.16 -20.88 -33.13
C ASP A 70 11.22 -21.55 -34.01
N ALA A 71 11.03 -21.49 -35.34
CA ALA A 71 11.91 -22.12 -36.33
C ALA A 71 13.34 -21.55 -36.32
N ASP A 72 13.46 -20.26 -36.01
CA ASP A 72 14.72 -19.52 -35.98
C ASP A 72 15.04 -19.08 -34.54
N ILE A 73 16.24 -19.37 -34.06
CA ILE A 73 16.74 -18.88 -32.75
C ILE A 73 17.12 -17.39 -32.84
N ALA A 74 17.56 -16.95 -34.02
CA ALA A 74 17.86 -15.55 -34.30
C ALA A 74 17.58 -15.25 -35.77
N SER A 75 17.01 -14.07 -36.04
CA SER A 75 16.86 -13.53 -37.39
C SER A 75 17.20 -12.04 -37.37
N LEU A 76 17.78 -11.50 -38.44
CA LEU A 76 18.09 -10.08 -38.55
C LEU A 76 17.97 -9.61 -39.99
N GLU A 77 17.56 -8.36 -40.17
CA GLU A 77 17.33 -7.77 -41.48
C GLU A 77 18.64 -7.38 -42.17
N SER A 78 19.62 -6.89 -41.38
CA SER A 78 20.93 -6.50 -41.88
C SER A 78 22.05 -6.77 -40.88
N LEU A 79 23.18 -7.24 -41.40
CA LEU A 79 24.43 -7.44 -40.69
C LEU A 79 25.53 -6.70 -41.45
N GLU A 80 26.18 -5.73 -40.82
CA GLU A 80 27.33 -5.01 -41.40
C GLU A 80 28.55 -5.18 -40.50
N ILE A 81 29.68 -5.61 -41.07
CA ILE A 81 30.94 -5.87 -40.37
C ILE A 81 32.04 -5.05 -41.03
N HIS A 82 32.68 -4.17 -40.28
CA HIS A 82 33.83 -3.38 -40.69
C HIS A 82 35.07 -3.92 -39.99
N LEU A 83 36.13 -4.14 -40.75
CA LEU A 83 37.40 -4.66 -40.25
C LEU A 83 38.49 -3.62 -40.39
N ALA A 84 39.43 -3.59 -39.45
CA ALA A 84 40.64 -2.78 -39.60
C ALA A 84 41.60 -3.45 -40.60
N LEU A 85 42.12 -2.71 -41.58
CA LEU A 85 42.99 -3.28 -42.61
C LEU A 85 44.39 -3.64 -42.09
N THR A 86 45.01 -2.76 -41.31
CA THR A 86 46.39 -2.98 -40.81
C THR A 86 46.54 -4.18 -39.87
N PRO A 87 45.62 -4.46 -38.92
CA PRO A 87 45.73 -5.63 -38.05
C PRO A 87 45.49 -6.95 -38.80
N LEU A 88 44.70 -6.96 -39.88
CA LEU A 88 44.47 -8.15 -40.70
C LEU A 88 45.78 -8.70 -41.31
N LEU A 89 46.70 -7.81 -41.72
CA LEU A 89 48.03 -8.19 -42.22
C LEU A 89 48.90 -8.88 -41.16
N THR A 90 48.62 -8.63 -39.87
CA THR A 90 49.33 -9.22 -38.71
C THR A 90 48.58 -10.38 -38.06
N LYS A 91 47.56 -10.93 -38.72
CA LYS A 91 46.67 -11.97 -38.18
C LYS A 91 45.94 -11.57 -36.88
N ASN A 92 45.56 -10.29 -36.76
CA ASN A 92 44.67 -9.82 -35.69
C ASN A 92 43.34 -9.36 -36.30
N ILE A 93 42.23 -10.00 -35.91
CA ILE A 93 40.90 -9.59 -36.37
C ILE A 93 40.39 -8.52 -35.41
N GLN A 94 40.49 -7.28 -35.87
CA GLN A 94 39.91 -6.14 -35.16
C GLN A 94 38.66 -5.67 -35.91
N VAL A 95 37.51 -5.94 -35.30
CA VAL A 95 36.22 -5.48 -35.80
C VAL A 95 36.03 -4.04 -35.32
N THR A 96 36.12 -3.09 -36.25
CA THR A 96 35.98 -1.66 -35.95
C THR A 96 34.53 -1.30 -35.69
N ASN A 97 33.62 -1.87 -36.47
CA ASN A 97 32.17 -1.69 -36.36
C ASN A 97 31.44 -2.98 -36.74
N LEU A 98 30.50 -3.43 -35.92
CA LEU A 98 29.62 -4.57 -36.19
C LEU A 98 28.19 -4.11 -35.90
N LYS A 99 27.34 -4.03 -36.91
CA LYS A 99 25.97 -3.49 -36.80
C LYS A 99 24.95 -4.57 -37.13
N LEU A 100 23.98 -4.74 -36.22
CA LEU A 100 22.81 -5.60 -36.40
C LEU A 100 21.54 -4.74 -36.53
N GLY A 101 20.87 -4.81 -37.67
CA GLY A 101 19.59 -4.16 -37.93
C GLY A 101 18.40 -5.09 -37.71
N ASN A 102 17.45 -4.64 -36.88
CA ASN A 102 16.21 -5.34 -36.52
C ASN A 102 16.42 -6.82 -36.09
N PRO A 103 17.40 -7.14 -35.20
CA PRO A 103 17.59 -8.52 -34.79
C PRO A 103 16.47 -8.99 -33.87
N VAL A 104 15.89 -10.15 -34.16
CA VAL A 104 14.92 -10.87 -33.32
C VAL A 104 15.60 -12.12 -32.79
N ILE A 105 15.67 -12.26 -31.46
CA ILE A 105 16.28 -13.41 -30.77
C ILE A 105 15.20 -14.13 -29.98
N ASN A 106 15.02 -15.43 -30.24
CA ASN A 106 14.04 -16.27 -29.56
C ASN A 106 14.76 -17.28 -28.66
N LEU A 107 14.59 -17.15 -27.35
CA LEU A 107 15.16 -18.00 -26.32
C LEU A 107 14.03 -18.78 -25.64
N GLU A 108 14.22 -20.07 -25.41
CA GLU A 108 13.26 -20.95 -24.73
C GLU A 108 13.97 -21.84 -23.69
N ASN A 109 13.40 -21.97 -22.50
CA ASN A 109 13.90 -22.90 -21.48
C ASN A 109 13.22 -24.27 -21.66
N ALA A 110 13.85 -25.18 -22.41
CA ALA A 110 13.37 -26.55 -22.57
C ALA A 110 13.80 -27.40 -21.37
N SER A 111 12.83 -27.85 -20.57
CA SER A 111 13.06 -28.79 -19.48
C SER A 111 13.70 -30.07 -20.05
N GLY A 112 15.01 -30.24 -19.84
CA GLY A 112 15.80 -31.37 -20.33
C GLY A 112 16.80 -31.07 -21.45
N SER A 113 16.78 -29.87 -22.06
CA SER A 113 17.77 -29.48 -23.08
C SER A 113 18.78 -28.49 -22.49
N LYS A 114 20.06 -28.85 -22.50
CA LYS A 114 21.18 -27.92 -22.24
C LYS A 114 21.41 -26.93 -23.39
N ASP A 115 20.54 -26.91 -24.41
CA ASP A 115 20.89 -26.55 -25.78
C ASP A 115 20.00 -25.43 -26.38
N ASN A 116 19.73 -24.35 -25.63
CA ASN A 116 19.09 -23.15 -26.21
C ASN A 116 19.86 -21.84 -26.01
N LEU A 117 21.18 -21.93 -25.84
CA LEU A 117 22.06 -20.78 -26.01
C LEU A 117 22.47 -20.68 -27.50
N PRO A 118 22.62 -19.46 -28.06
CA PRO A 118 23.03 -19.27 -29.45
C PRO A 118 24.46 -19.73 -29.73
N PHE A 119 25.30 -19.91 -28.70
CA PHE A 119 26.71 -20.30 -28.84
C PHE A 119 27.12 -21.39 -27.85
N ARG A 120 27.91 -22.37 -28.32
CA ARG A 120 28.61 -23.35 -27.49
C ARG A 120 30.09 -22.98 -27.44
N LEU A 121 30.61 -22.56 -26.28
CA LEU A 121 32.06 -22.55 -26.05
C LEU A 121 32.47 -23.98 -25.70
N ASN A 122 33.01 -24.72 -26.66
CA ASN A 122 33.49 -26.09 -26.43
C ASN A 122 34.72 -26.08 -25.50
N SER A 123 34.50 -26.10 -24.19
CA SER A 123 35.54 -26.38 -23.19
C SER A 123 35.64 -27.89 -22.96
N LYS A 124 36.11 -28.62 -23.97
CA LYS A 124 36.55 -30.01 -23.84
C LYS A 124 37.79 -30.20 -24.71
N ASN A 125 38.91 -29.67 -24.26
CA ASN A 125 40.24 -30.18 -24.58
C ASN A 125 41.12 -29.97 -23.34
N LYS A 126 40.85 -30.76 -22.30
CA LYS A 126 41.86 -31.05 -21.27
C LYS A 126 42.78 -32.09 -21.88
N THR A 127 43.77 -31.65 -22.65
CA THR A 127 44.81 -32.54 -23.16
C THR A 127 45.76 -32.84 -22.00
N THR A 128 45.58 -34.01 -21.40
CA THR A 128 46.62 -34.65 -20.59
C THR A 128 47.85 -34.80 -21.48
N ILE A 129 48.96 -34.18 -21.09
CA ILE A 129 50.26 -34.38 -21.75
C ILE A 129 50.76 -35.75 -21.31
N THR A 130 50.76 -36.71 -22.22
CA THR A 130 51.65 -37.87 -22.18
C THR A 130 52.52 -37.77 -23.42
N ASN A 131 53.79 -37.44 -23.20
CA ASN A 131 54.83 -37.47 -24.22
C ASN A 131 55.08 -38.94 -24.59
N ASN A 132 55.00 -39.29 -25.88
CA ASN A 132 56.10 -39.92 -26.60
C ASN A 132 55.76 -40.21 -28.08
N GLU A 133 56.74 -39.87 -28.91
CA GLU A 133 57.07 -40.34 -30.27
C GLU A 133 56.56 -39.61 -31.54
N PRO A 134 57.40 -39.59 -32.61
CA PRO A 134 57.44 -38.53 -33.60
C PRO A 134 56.92 -38.91 -35.00
N VAL A 135 56.38 -37.88 -35.66
CA VAL A 135 56.42 -37.53 -37.09
C VAL A 135 56.15 -38.61 -38.15
N GLY A 136 55.04 -38.40 -38.88
CA GLY A 136 54.88 -38.87 -40.26
C GLY A 136 53.59 -38.38 -40.95
N SER A 137 53.76 -37.50 -41.95
CA SER A 137 52.85 -37.14 -43.07
C SER A 137 52.08 -35.80 -43.03
N PRO A 138 51.92 -35.09 -44.18
CA PRO A 138 51.49 -33.70 -44.25
C PRO A 138 49.96 -33.50 -44.33
N GLN A 139 49.43 -32.94 -43.26
CA GLN A 139 48.41 -31.88 -43.12
C GLN A 139 47.43 -31.56 -44.29
N ARG A 140 46.19 -32.01 -44.13
CA ARG A 140 44.96 -31.27 -44.51
C ARG A 140 44.82 -30.07 -43.55
N PRO A 141 44.32 -28.88 -43.94
CA PRO A 141 44.22 -27.75 -43.02
C PRO A 141 43.27 -28.08 -41.86
N GLY A 142 43.87 -28.42 -40.72
CA GLY A 142 43.20 -28.80 -39.49
C GLY A 142 42.63 -27.58 -38.76
N ASN A 143 41.47 -27.80 -38.15
CA ASN A 143 40.75 -26.85 -37.30
C ASN A 143 41.57 -26.52 -36.04
N ASN A 144 42.48 -25.54 -36.15
CA ASN A 144 43.35 -25.08 -35.07
C ASN A 144 42.65 -24.01 -34.23
N ASN A 145 41.62 -24.42 -33.49
CA ASN A 145 41.06 -23.64 -32.39
C ASN A 145 41.71 -24.11 -31.08
N SER A 146 42.91 -23.59 -30.80
CA SER A 146 43.66 -23.91 -29.57
C SER A 146 43.56 -22.75 -28.58
N ILE A 147 43.20 -23.05 -27.33
CA ILE A 147 43.27 -22.11 -26.22
C ILE A 147 44.73 -22.05 -25.77
N VAL A 148 45.44 -20.98 -26.10
CA VAL A 148 46.80 -20.71 -25.61
C VAL A 148 46.72 -19.52 -24.65
N ASN A 149 47.09 -19.73 -23.39
CA ASN A 149 47.15 -18.70 -22.34
C ASN A 149 45.83 -17.91 -22.13
N ASN A 150 44.70 -18.61 -21.90
CA ASN A 150 43.39 -18.02 -21.63
C ASN A 150 42.89 -17.01 -22.70
N LYS A 151 43.47 -17.00 -23.91
CA LYS A 151 42.98 -16.24 -25.07
C LYS A 151 42.28 -17.21 -26.02
N LEU A 152 41.00 -16.96 -26.30
CA LEU A 152 40.32 -17.66 -27.39
C LEU A 152 40.96 -17.19 -28.70
N VAL A 153 41.68 -18.10 -29.34
CA VAL A 153 42.30 -17.91 -30.63
C VAL A 153 41.45 -18.69 -31.62
N ILE A 154 40.66 -17.99 -32.43
CA ILE A 154 39.88 -18.62 -33.50
C ILE A 154 40.78 -18.62 -34.73
N ALA A 155 41.15 -19.81 -35.23
CA ALA A 155 42.03 -19.96 -36.40
C ALA A 155 43.35 -19.14 -36.36
N GLY A 156 43.92 -18.89 -35.17
CA GLY A 156 45.15 -18.11 -35.00
C GLY A 156 44.96 -16.61 -34.70
N PHE A 157 43.72 -16.09 -34.71
CA PHE A 157 43.45 -14.65 -34.58
C PHE A 157 43.00 -14.22 -33.17
N LYS A 158 43.50 -13.08 -32.68
CA LYS A 158 42.94 -12.36 -31.52
C LYS A 158 41.74 -11.53 -31.96
N ILE A 159 40.66 -11.55 -31.17
CA ILE A 159 39.41 -10.86 -31.48
C ILE A 159 39.21 -9.67 -30.55
N GLN A 160 39.01 -8.50 -31.15
CA GLN A 160 38.62 -7.26 -30.48
C GLN A 160 37.45 -6.63 -31.23
N ILE A 161 36.45 -6.14 -30.49
CA ILE A 161 35.29 -5.47 -31.06
C ILE A 161 35.20 -4.06 -30.48
N ASN A 162 35.55 -3.06 -31.30
CA ASN A 162 35.55 -1.67 -30.88
C ASN A 162 34.12 -1.12 -30.74
N ASN A 163 33.22 -1.52 -31.63
CA ASN A 163 31.86 -1.03 -31.69
C ASN A 163 30.90 -2.10 -32.18
N PHE A 164 30.05 -2.62 -31.30
CA PHE A 164 28.94 -3.51 -31.64
C PHE A 164 27.63 -2.76 -31.47
N LEU A 165 26.92 -2.50 -32.56
CA LEU A 165 25.67 -1.75 -32.59
C LEU A 165 24.49 -2.70 -32.82
N VAL A 166 23.45 -2.50 -32.02
CA VAL A 166 22.15 -3.14 -32.20
C VAL A 166 21.13 -2.03 -32.45
N GLU A 167 20.39 -2.13 -33.55
CA GLU A 167 19.30 -1.20 -33.89
C GLU A 167 17.97 -1.95 -33.90
N ASN A 168 17.02 -1.45 -33.11
CA ASN A 168 15.65 -1.94 -33.01
C ASN A 168 15.52 -3.46 -32.81
N GLY A 169 16.34 -4.02 -31.92
CA GLY A 169 16.31 -5.45 -31.60
C GLY A 169 15.13 -5.85 -30.72
N THR A 170 14.72 -7.11 -30.84
CA THR A 170 13.73 -7.76 -29.98
C THR A 170 14.29 -9.06 -29.42
N ILE A 171 14.14 -9.27 -28.12
CA ILE A 171 14.49 -10.54 -27.45
C ILE A 171 13.21 -11.12 -26.84
N ASN A 172 12.87 -12.33 -27.23
CA ASN A 172 11.78 -13.11 -26.67
C ASN A 172 12.37 -14.23 -25.81
N TYR A 173 11.99 -14.31 -24.55
CA TYR A 173 12.34 -15.40 -23.65
C TYR A 173 11.08 -16.14 -23.21
N ARG A 174 10.99 -17.43 -23.53
CA ARG A 174 9.86 -18.29 -23.19
C ARG A 174 10.27 -19.30 -22.14
N ASN A 175 9.59 -19.27 -20.99
CA ASN A 175 9.71 -20.34 -20.01
C ASN A 175 8.67 -21.42 -20.32
N ILE A 176 9.13 -22.62 -20.69
CA ILE A 176 8.22 -23.71 -21.12
C ILE A 176 7.47 -24.31 -19.93
N SER A 177 8.06 -24.35 -18.73
CA SER A 177 7.41 -24.94 -17.56
C SER A 177 6.28 -24.08 -16.99
N SER A 178 6.34 -22.75 -17.18
CA SER A 178 5.31 -21.82 -16.73
C SER A 178 4.46 -21.23 -17.86
N GLY A 179 4.84 -21.44 -19.12
CA GLY A 179 4.21 -20.84 -20.29
C GLY A 179 4.41 -19.32 -20.41
N HIS A 180 5.12 -18.69 -19.48
CA HIS A 180 5.35 -17.24 -19.46
C HIS A 180 6.37 -16.81 -20.54
N ILE A 181 6.03 -15.74 -21.26
CA ILE A 181 6.91 -15.10 -22.25
C ILE A 181 7.34 -13.74 -21.68
N GLU A 182 8.63 -13.49 -21.69
CA GLU A 182 9.25 -12.21 -21.38
C GLU A 182 9.81 -11.61 -22.66
N THR A 183 9.43 -10.36 -22.97
CA THR A 183 9.89 -9.68 -24.18
C THR A 183 10.63 -8.40 -23.83
N ILE A 184 11.75 -8.20 -24.52
CA ILE A 184 12.52 -6.95 -24.57
C ILE A 184 12.37 -6.41 -25.99
N ASP A 185 11.66 -5.31 -26.15
CA ASP A 185 11.43 -4.66 -27.44
C ASP A 185 12.31 -3.42 -27.61
N LYS A 186 12.53 -3.03 -28.88
CA LYS A 186 13.23 -1.78 -29.25
C LYS A 186 14.58 -1.64 -28.56
N LEU A 187 15.32 -2.73 -28.48
CA LEU A 187 16.69 -2.74 -27.98
C LEU A 187 17.58 -1.98 -28.96
N ASN A 188 18.05 -0.82 -28.54
CA ASN A 188 19.03 -0.03 -29.27
C ASN A 188 20.24 0.12 -28.38
N GLY A 189 21.44 -0.21 -28.85
CA GLY A 189 22.58 -0.15 -27.97
C GLY A 189 23.90 -0.38 -28.63
N ARG A 190 24.94 -0.10 -27.85
CA ARG A 190 26.33 -0.21 -28.23
C ARG A 190 27.07 -1.05 -27.20
N LEU A 191 27.87 -1.98 -27.66
CA LEU A 191 28.75 -2.79 -26.84
C LEU A 191 30.20 -2.64 -27.32
N ARG A 192 31.10 -2.45 -26.37
CA ARG A 192 32.55 -2.40 -26.58
C ARG A 192 33.17 -3.59 -25.86
N LEU A 193 33.96 -4.35 -26.59
CA LEU A 193 34.62 -5.54 -26.08
C LEU A 193 36.13 -5.42 -26.35
N ALA A 194 36.88 -5.00 -25.31
CA ALA A 194 38.33 -4.89 -25.43
C ALA A 194 39.00 -6.25 -25.60
N SER A 195 38.46 -7.27 -24.93
CA SER A 195 38.83 -8.68 -25.08
C SER A 195 37.68 -9.58 -24.65
N LEU A 196 37.71 -10.86 -25.01
CA LEU A 196 36.71 -11.85 -24.58
C LEU A 196 36.66 -12.05 -23.06
N ASN A 197 37.70 -11.63 -22.32
CA ASN A 197 37.77 -11.72 -20.86
C ASN A 197 37.57 -10.35 -20.17
N GLY A 198 37.12 -9.34 -20.92
CA GLY A 198 36.86 -7.98 -20.44
C GLY A 198 38.05 -7.02 -20.57
N PRO A 199 37.84 -5.72 -20.25
CA PRO A 199 36.58 -5.11 -19.83
C PRO A 199 35.52 -5.06 -20.96
N ILE A 200 34.26 -5.10 -20.56
CA ILE A 200 33.09 -5.03 -21.43
C ILE A 200 32.24 -3.83 -21.00
N ASP A 201 31.95 -2.92 -21.92
CA ASP A 201 31.03 -1.81 -21.69
C ASP A 201 29.84 -1.91 -22.64
N ALA A 202 28.64 -1.76 -22.11
CA ALA A 202 27.40 -1.76 -22.89
C ALA A 202 26.53 -0.57 -22.48
N GLU A 203 25.92 0.11 -23.45
CA GLU A 203 25.01 1.23 -23.21
C GLU A 203 23.88 1.23 -24.23
N GLY A 204 22.68 1.66 -23.84
CA GLY A 204 21.56 1.64 -24.77
C GLY A 204 20.21 1.97 -24.14
N THR A 205 19.17 1.74 -24.93
CA THR A 205 17.75 1.87 -24.58
C THR A 205 17.01 0.58 -24.91
N ALA A 206 15.99 0.27 -24.14
CA ALA A 206 15.14 -0.89 -24.35
C ALA A 206 13.75 -0.65 -23.76
N VAL A 207 12.77 -1.45 -24.20
CA VAL A 207 11.44 -1.54 -23.61
C VAL A 207 11.28 -2.93 -23.01
N VAL A 208 11.44 -3.04 -21.68
CA VAL A 208 11.33 -4.31 -20.95
C VAL A 208 9.96 -4.38 -20.30
N ARG A 209 9.14 -5.40 -20.60
CA ARG A 209 7.76 -5.51 -20.06
C ARG A 209 6.93 -4.23 -20.27
N LYS A 210 7.05 -3.60 -21.45
CA LYS A 210 6.42 -2.30 -21.78
C LYS A 210 6.96 -1.10 -20.99
N ILE A 211 8.03 -1.27 -20.22
CA ILE A 211 8.68 -0.21 -19.45
C ILE A 211 9.90 0.27 -20.25
N PRO A 212 9.86 1.50 -20.81
CA PRO A 212 11.02 2.06 -21.47
C PRO A 212 12.08 2.44 -20.43
N LEU A 213 13.33 2.05 -20.71
CA LEU A 213 14.49 2.34 -19.89
C LEU A 213 15.73 2.59 -20.74
N SER A 214 16.67 3.37 -20.20
CA SER A 214 18.06 3.38 -20.67
C SER A 214 18.93 2.59 -19.70
N PHE A 215 20.01 2.00 -20.19
CA PHE A 215 20.96 1.25 -19.37
C PHE A 215 22.41 1.59 -19.74
N SER A 216 23.29 1.42 -18.77
CA SER A 216 24.74 1.40 -18.93
C SER A 216 25.27 0.29 -18.03
N VAL A 217 26.08 -0.59 -18.59
CA VAL A 217 26.65 -1.77 -17.94
C VAL A 217 28.15 -1.74 -18.19
N SER A 218 28.95 -1.90 -17.15
CA SER A 218 30.40 -2.06 -17.24
C SER A 218 30.81 -3.29 -16.45
N VAL A 219 31.52 -4.19 -17.11
CA VAL A 219 32.01 -5.46 -16.56
C VAL A 219 33.53 -5.41 -16.62
N GLY A 220 34.18 -5.55 -15.47
CA GLY A 220 35.63 -5.53 -15.35
C GLY A 220 36.28 -6.81 -15.87
N GLN A 221 37.60 -6.90 -15.74
CA GLN A 221 38.31 -8.16 -15.96
C GLN A 221 38.06 -9.14 -14.81
N ILE A 222 38.05 -10.43 -15.12
CA ILE A 222 37.98 -11.47 -14.10
C ILE A 222 39.26 -11.42 -13.25
N VAL A 223 39.08 -11.25 -11.94
CA VAL A 223 40.18 -11.22 -10.95
C VAL A 223 40.36 -12.63 -10.38
N GLN A 224 41.58 -13.17 -10.49
CA GLN A 224 41.97 -14.48 -9.95
C GLN A 224 41.03 -15.63 -10.38
N GLU A 225 40.48 -15.56 -11.60
CA GLU A 225 39.54 -16.55 -12.17
C GLU A 225 38.24 -16.80 -11.35
N ARG A 226 37.95 -15.97 -10.34
CA ARG A 226 36.87 -16.21 -9.37
C ARG A 226 35.86 -15.07 -9.24
N THR A 227 36.32 -13.84 -9.45
CA THR A 227 35.50 -12.64 -9.16
C THR A 227 35.41 -11.73 -10.38
N LEU A 228 34.20 -11.33 -10.73
CA LEU A 228 33.90 -10.43 -11.84
C LEU A 228 33.26 -9.13 -11.34
N PRO A 229 33.97 -8.00 -11.38
CA PRO A 229 33.40 -6.70 -11.02
C PRO A 229 32.31 -6.28 -12.02
N ILE A 230 31.17 -5.80 -11.53
CA ILE A 230 30.06 -5.33 -12.37
C ILE A 230 29.51 -3.99 -11.86
N ASN A 231 29.20 -3.11 -12.80
CA ASN A 231 28.51 -1.85 -12.57
C ASN A 231 27.32 -1.76 -13.53
N ILE A 232 26.14 -1.45 -13.01
CA ILE A 232 24.91 -1.32 -13.80
C ILE A 232 24.23 -0.03 -13.38
N THR A 233 23.88 0.82 -14.34
CA THR A 233 23.03 1.99 -14.13
C THR A 233 21.84 1.91 -15.07
N THR A 234 20.64 2.18 -14.57
CA THR A 234 19.44 2.29 -15.42
C THR A 234 18.68 3.57 -15.14
N ASN A 235 18.06 4.14 -16.17
CA ASN A 235 17.04 5.18 -16.01
C ASN A 235 15.72 4.64 -16.53
N ILE A 236 14.74 4.51 -15.65
CA ILE A 236 13.41 3.99 -15.91
C ILE A 236 12.46 5.18 -16.02
N ILE A 237 11.72 5.24 -17.13
CA ILE A 237 10.90 6.41 -17.44
C ILE A 237 9.71 6.58 -16.47
N PRO A 238 8.90 5.54 -16.16
CA PRO A 238 7.85 5.66 -15.15
C PRO A 238 8.40 6.09 -13.80
N GLY A 239 7.98 7.27 -13.36
CA GLY A 239 8.44 7.88 -12.11
C GLY A 239 9.84 8.50 -12.15
N SER A 240 10.49 8.55 -13.32
CA SER A 240 11.84 9.10 -13.54
C SER A 240 12.83 8.53 -12.51
N VAL A 241 13.03 7.21 -12.59
CA VAL A 241 13.78 6.45 -11.59
C VAL A 241 15.15 6.11 -12.11
N LYS A 242 16.20 6.55 -11.42
CA LYS A 242 17.58 6.12 -11.64
C LYS A 242 17.89 4.98 -10.67
N THR A 243 18.38 3.86 -11.18
CA THR A 243 18.93 2.77 -10.37
C THR A 243 20.41 2.61 -10.64
N SER A 244 21.19 2.23 -9.64
CA SER A 244 22.59 1.84 -9.81
C SER A 244 22.94 0.64 -8.95
N PHE A 245 23.69 -0.28 -9.51
CA PHE A 245 24.30 -1.41 -8.82
C PHE A 245 25.81 -1.34 -9.03
N ASN A 246 26.58 -1.38 -7.94
CA ASN A 246 28.03 -1.48 -7.98
C ASN A 246 28.44 -2.68 -7.11
N GLY A 247 29.10 -3.66 -7.71
CA GLY A 247 29.42 -4.90 -7.01
C GLY A 247 30.27 -5.86 -7.82
N PHE A 248 30.17 -7.13 -7.46
CA PHE A 248 30.89 -8.22 -8.10
C PHE A 248 30.10 -9.52 -8.06
N ILE A 249 30.43 -10.40 -9.00
CA ILE A 249 30.01 -11.80 -9.00
C ILE A 249 31.18 -12.62 -8.49
N SER A 250 31.05 -13.26 -7.33
CA SER A 250 32.05 -14.18 -6.77
C SER A 250 31.66 -15.64 -7.03
N ASN A 251 32.63 -16.55 -6.96
CA ASN A 251 32.44 -18.01 -7.08
C ASN A 251 31.81 -18.44 -8.42
N ILE A 252 32.22 -17.79 -9.52
CA ILE A 252 31.64 -18.00 -10.87
C ILE A 252 31.74 -19.46 -11.35
N GLN A 253 32.73 -20.22 -10.87
CA GLN A 253 32.96 -21.61 -11.26
C GLN A 253 32.17 -22.65 -10.45
N GLU A 254 31.60 -22.27 -9.31
CA GLU A 254 30.90 -23.20 -8.39
C GLU A 254 29.45 -22.75 -8.16
N ASN A 255 29.23 -21.84 -7.20
CA ASN A 255 27.93 -21.30 -6.87
C ASN A 255 27.99 -19.77 -6.94
N PRO A 256 27.64 -19.16 -8.09
CA PRO A 256 27.82 -17.74 -8.31
C PRO A 256 27.00 -16.91 -7.32
N GLN A 257 27.64 -15.92 -6.70
CA GLN A 257 27.01 -14.98 -5.77
C GLN A 257 27.23 -13.56 -6.24
N ILE A 258 26.15 -12.80 -6.36
CA ILE A 258 26.19 -11.37 -6.67
C ILE A 258 26.21 -10.61 -5.35
N LYS A 259 27.22 -9.77 -5.11
CA LYS A 259 27.32 -8.91 -3.93
C LYS A 259 27.60 -7.48 -4.35
N GLY A 260 26.94 -6.51 -3.73
CA GLY A 260 27.15 -5.10 -4.08
C GLY A 260 26.24 -4.13 -3.36
N ILE A 261 26.34 -2.86 -3.74
CA ILE A 261 25.47 -1.79 -3.29
C ILE A 261 24.47 -1.49 -4.39
N PHE A 262 23.18 -1.45 -4.02
CA PHE A 262 22.10 -1.04 -4.89
C PHE A 262 21.52 0.28 -4.39
N THR A 263 21.41 1.25 -5.30
CA THR A 263 20.82 2.56 -5.05
C THR A 263 19.68 2.78 -6.03
N VAL A 264 18.60 3.39 -5.55
CA VAL A 264 17.47 3.82 -6.37
C VAL A 264 17.05 5.23 -5.97
N ASN A 265 16.77 6.08 -6.94
CA ASN A 265 16.30 7.45 -6.76
C ASN A 265 15.17 7.70 -7.75
N GLY A 266 14.02 8.17 -7.30
CA GLY A 266 12.87 8.41 -8.16
C GLY A 266 12.04 9.62 -7.72
N SER A 267 11.32 10.20 -8.68
CA SER A 267 10.46 11.37 -8.43
C SER A 267 9.04 10.99 -7.99
N LYS A 268 8.56 9.80 -8.39
CA LYS A 268 7.18 9.32 -8.12
C LYS A 268 7.15 7.81 -7.89
N LEU A 269 6.97 7.41 -6.63
CA LEU A 269 6.94 6.00 -6.23
C LEU A 269 5.71 5.26 -6.79
N ASP A 270 4.54 5.90 -6.79
CA ASP A 270 3.30 5.35 -7.35
C ASP A 270 3.45 4.90 -8.81
N LYS A 271 4.05 5.74 -9.66
CA LYS A 271 4.27 5.45 -11.08
C LYS A 271 5.29 4.34 -11.28
N PHE A 272 6.35 4.33 -10.48
CA PHE A 272 7.37 3.28 -10.54
C PHE A 272 6.79 1.92 -10.14
N LEU A 273 6.19 1.81 -8.96
CA LEU A 273 5.64 0.56 -8.44
C LEU A 273 4.48 0.02 -9.29
N SER A 274 3.62 0.90 -9.81
CA SER A 274 2.54 0.48 -10.71
C SER A 274 3.10 -0.08 -12.03
N ALA A 275 4.21 0.47 -12.53
CA ALA A 275 4.86 -0.01 -13.75
C ALA A 275 5.51 -1.39 -13.54
N ILE A 276 6.25 -1.60 -12.44
CA ILE A 276 6.96 -2.87 -12.21
C ILE A 276 6.09 -3.98 -11.63
N GLY A 277 5.07 -3.63 -10.84
CA GLY A 277 4.23 -4.60 -10.13
C GLY A 277 3.07 -5.13 -10.97
N GLY A 278 2.71 -4.44 -12.06
CA GLY A 278 1.52 -4.76 -12.85
C GLY A 278 0.20 -4.68 -12.05
N THR A 279 0.24 -4.07 -10.86
CA THR A 279 -0.88 -4.00 -9.91
C THR A 279 -1.70 -2.72 -10.07
N ALA A 280 -2.85 -2.67 -9.39
CA ALA A 280 -3.72 -1.50 -9.28
C ALA A 280 -2.95 -0.23 -8.90
N GLU A 281 -3.44 0.91 -9.41
CA GLU A 281 -2.88 2.25 -9.10
C GLU A 281 -2.73 2.44 -7.59
N LEU A 282 -1.51 2.73 -7.15
CA LEU A 282 -1.29 3.12 -5.77
C LEU A 282 -2.00 4.44 -5.47
N PRO A 283 -2.50 4.63 -4.24
CA PRO A 283 -3.08 5.89 -3.80
C PRO A 283 -2.14 7.07 -4.04
N VAL A 284 -2.71 8.23 -4.38
CA VAL A 284 -1.98 9.46 -4.76
C VAL A 284 -0.97 9.93 -3.68
N MET A 285 -1.18 9.55 -2.42
CA MET A 285 -0.22 9.80 -1.33
C MET A 285 1.18 9.23 -1.59
N PHE A 286 1.31 8.23 -2.48
CA PHE A 286 2.59 7.64 -2.90
C PHE A 286 3.24 8.37 -4.09
N SER A 287 2.60 9.38 -4.68
CA SER A 287 3.18 10.22 -5.76
C SER A 287 4.15 11.27 -5.21
N LYS A 288 5.16 10.82 -4.46
CA LYS A 288 6.22 11.64 -3.87
C LYS A 288 7.60 11.10 -4.26
N PRO A 289 8.66 11.94 -4.17
CA PRO A 289 10.03 11.49 -4.39
C PRO A 289 10.44 10.42 -3.38
N PHE A 290 11.28 9.50 -3.83
CA PHE A 290 11.82 8.43 -3.00
C PHE A 290 13.28 8.16 -3.35
N SER A 291 14.04 7.67 -2.37
CA SER A 291 15.33 7.06 -2.60
C SER A 291 15.55 5.89 -1.65
N ALA A 292 16.35 4.93 -2.09
CA ALA A 292 16.80 3.84 -1.25
C ALA A 292 18.25 3.48 -1.58
N ASN A 293 18.98 3.03 -0.58
CA ASN A 293 20.33 2.49 -0.72
C ASN A 293 20.47 1.27 0.17
N ALA A 294 20.97 0.15 -0.36
CA ALA A 294 21.15 -1.10 0.40
C ALA A 294 22.34 -1.91 -0.10
N LYS A 295 22.90 -2.75 0.78
CA LYS A 295 23.82 -3.84 0.41
C LYS A 295 23.00 -5.06 0.01
N ILE A 296 23.25 -5.62 -1.16
CA ILE A 296 22.58 -6.80 -1.68
C ILE A 296 23.56 -7.97 -1.76
N ALA A 297 23.11 -9.15 -1.35
CA ALA A 297 23.76 -10.43 -1.66
C ALA A 297 22.71 -11.38 -2.23
N LEU A 298 22.91 -11.85 -3.46
CA LEU A 298 21.99 -12.74 -4.19
C LEU A 298 22.75 -14.01 -4.61
N ASP A 299 22.17 -15.16 -4.34
CA ASP A 299 22.59 -16.46 -4.89
C ASP A 299 21.36 -17.23 -5.41
N LEU A 300 21.54 -18.50 -5.80
CA LEU A 300 20.46 -19.32 -6.35
C LEU A 300 19.30 -19.57 -5.38
N ASN A 301 19.55 -19.51 -4.07
CA ASN A 301 18.61 -19.90 -3.02
C ASN A 301 18.14 -18.74 -2.16
N LYS A 302 18.84 -17.60 -2.14
CA LYS A 302 18.45 -16.45 -1.30
C LYS A 302 18.83 -15.09 -1.89
N LEU A 303 18.03 -14.09 -1.52
CA LEU A 303 18.29 -12.66 -1.64
C LEU A 303 18.37 -12.05 -0.24
N GLU A 304 19.50 -11.45 0.09
CA GLU A 304 19.72 -10.72 1.33
C GLU A 304 19.89 -9.23 1.03
N VAL A 305 19.16 -8.38 1.75
CA VAL A 305 19.21 -6.93 1.71
C VAL A 305 19.56 -6.42 3.11
N LYS A 306 20.78 -5.90 3.25
CA LYS A 306 21.32 -5.35 4.49
C LYS A 306 21.53 -3.85 4.36
N ASP A 307 21.59 -3.17 5.51
CA ASP A 307 21.85 -1.73 5.60
C ASP A 307 20.92 -0.90 4.68
N LEU A 308 19.65 -1.32 4.56
CA LEU A 308 18.69 -0.58 3.77
C LEU A 308 18.44 0.76 4.45
N THR A 309 18.69 1.83 3.72
CA THR A 309 18.33 3.20 4.08
C THR A 309 17.31 3.70 3.07
N LEU A 310 16.27 4.35 3.57
CA LEU A 310 15.12 4.79 2.79
C LEU A 310 14.87 6.26 3.05
N GLN A 311 14.50 6.98 2.00
CA GLN A 311 13.88 8.28 2.10
C GLN A 311 12.63 8.30 1.23
N PHE A 312 11.51 8.72 1.81
CA PHE A 312 10.25 8.90 1.10
C PHE A 312 9.66 10.25 1.49
N ALA A 313 9.57 11.17 0.52
CA ALA A 313 9.38 12.59 0.80
C ALA A 313 10.39 13.10 1.85
N LYS A 314 9.90 13.54 3.01
CA LYS A 314 10.70 14.00 4.16
C LYS A 314 10.97 12.89 5.19
N THR A 315 10.34 11.72 5.02
CA THR A 315 10.47 10.58 5.93
C THR A 315 11.76 9.84 5.66
N LYS A 316 12.55 9.59 6.70
CA LYS A 316 13.75 8.74 6.63
C LYS A 316 13.50 7.44 7.40
N GLY A 317 14.04 6.35 6.87
CA GLY A 317 13.93 5.03 7.47
C GLY A 317 15.15 4.16 7.23
N SER A 318 15.21 3.06 7.96
CA SER A 318 16.16 1.98 7.75
C SER A 318 15.45 0.63 7.73
N GLY A 319 16.13 -0.41 7.29
CA GLY A 319 15.56 -1.74 7.29
C GLY A 319 16.49 -2.85 6.82
N SER A 320 15.90 -4.01 6.63
CA SER A 320 16.53 -5.17 6.01
C SER A 320 15.45 -6.06 5.39
N ALA A 321 15.86 -6.89 4.45
CA ALA A 321 14.99 -7.92 3.89
C ALA A 321 15.79 -9.20 3.62
N ASN A 322 15.14 -10.35 3.77
CA ASN A 322 15.68 -11.64 3.37
C ASN A 322 14.58 -12.42 2.65
N VAL A 323 14.89 -12.93 1.47
CA VAL A 323 14.01 -13.81 0.70
C VAL A 323 14.75 -15.12 0.46
N THR A 324 14.17 -16.23 0.86
CA THR A 324 14.66 -17.58 0.55
C THR A 324 13.76 -18.20 -0.50
N PHE A 325 14.35 -18.61 -1.62
CA PHE A 325 13.69 -19.26 -2.74
C PHE A 325 13.68 -20.78 -2.53
N GLY A 326 12.63 -21.45 -3.02
CA GLY A 326 12.47 -22.90 -2.87
C GLY A 326 11.04 -23.34 -3.16
N SER A 327 10.67 -24.54 -2.72
CA SER A 327 9.29 -25.05 -2.79
C SER A 327 8.30 -24.18 -2.02
N THR A 328 8.76 -23.54 -0.94
CA THR A 328 8.07 -22.45 -0.26
C THR A 328 8.97 -21.22 -0.27
N SER A 329 8.46 -20.08 -0.73
CA SER A 329 9.18 -18.81 -0.64
C SER A 329 9.01 -18.23 0.75
N ASN A 330 10.12 -17.94 1.45
CA ASN A 330 10.10 -17.31 2.76
C ASN A 330 10.63 -15.89 2.64
N THR A 331 9.84 -14.90 3.02
CA THR A 331 10.20 -13.47 2.96
C THR A 331 10.15 -12.86 4.35
N ASN A 332 11.22 -12.20 4.80
CA ASN A 332 11.24 -11.45 6.05
C ASN A 332 11.64 -10.01 5.75
N VAL A 333 10.84 -9.04 6.19
CA VAL A 333 11.08 -7.61 5.97
C VAL A 333 10.95 -6.86 7.29
N THR A 334 11.97 -6.08 7.62
CA THR A 334 11.97 -5.22 8.80
C THR A 334 12.24 -3.79 8.38
N LEU A 335 11.38 -2.86 8.81
CA LEU A 335 11.47 -1.43 8.52
C LEU A 335 11.33 -0.62 9.81
N SER A 336 12.18 0.40 9.96
CA SER A 336 12.15 1.35 11.06
C SER A 336 12.15 2.77 10.52
N LEU A 337 11.14 3.57 10.88
CA LEU A 337 10.99 4.96 10.47
C LEU A 337 11.13 5.87 11.70
N LYS A 338 11.97 6.91 11.60
CA LYS A 338 12.11 7.89 12.71
C LYS A 338 10.89 8.80 12.82
N LYS A 339 10.40 9.29 11.69
CA LYS A 339 9.24 10.18 11.63
C LYS A 339 8.43 9.92 10.37
N LEU A 340 7.11 9.80 10.50
CA LEU A 340 6.17 9.73 9.39
C LEU A 340 5.09 10.80 9.57
N ASP A 341 4.96 11.72 8.62
CA ASP A 341 3.94 12.77 8.67
C ASP A 341 2.76 12.39 7.78
N LEU A 342 1.69 11.83 8.36
CA LEU A 342 0.49 11.46 7.60
C LEU A 342 -0.27 12.69 7.10
N ASP A 343 -0.18 13.82 7.79
CA ASP A 343 -0.87 15.05 7.36
C ASP A 343 -0.23 15.59 6.07
N ASP A 344 1.10 15.53 5.95
CA ASP A 344 1.80 15.88 4.72
C ASP A 344 1.56 14.87 3.59
N LEU A 345 1.44 13.58 3.92
CA LEU A 345 1.18 12.52 2.94
C LEU A 345 -0.25 12.54 2.39
N LEU A 346 -1.23 12.84 3.23
CA LEU A 346 -2.65 12.87 2.85
C LEU A 346 -3.07 14.18 2.17
N LYS A 347 -2.22 15.22 2.15
CA LYS A 347 -2.46 16.43 1.35
C LYS A 347 -2.45 16.07 -0.13
N VAL A 348 -3.65 15.90 -0.69
CA VAL A 348 -3.87 15.76 -2.13
C VAL A 348 -3.70 17.14 -2.76
N SER A 349 -2.65 17.34 -3.55
CA SER A 349 -2.53 18.55 -4.38
C SER A 349 -3.65 18.57 -5.43
N PRO A 350 -4.48 19.62 -5.52
CA PRO A 350 -5.59 19.72 -6.49
C PRO A 350 -5.16 19.56 -7.97
N ASN A 351 -3.89 19.76 -8.28
CA ASN A 351 -3.35 19.70 -9.65
C ASN A 351 -3.16 18.29 -10.23
N LEU A 352 -3.51 17.22 -9.50
CA LEU A 352 -3.34 15.84 -10.00
C LEU A 352 -4.55 15.30 -10.80
N LEU A 353 -5.63 16.09 -10.91
CA LEU A 353 -6.80 15.80 -11.77
C LEU A 353 -6.69 16.41 -13.17
N GLN A 354 -5.60 17.13 -13.50
CA GLN A 354 -5.34 17.51 -14.87
C GLN A 354 -4.87 16.28 -15.65
N THR A 355 -5.81 15.72 -16.42
CA THR A 355 -5.58 14.82 -17.53
C THR A 355 -4.32 15.21 -18.28
N SER A 356 -3.39 14.25 -18.37
CA SER A 356 -2.30 14.12 -19.32
C SER A 356 -2.30 15.16 -20.45
N LYS A 357 -1.78 16.36 -20.19
CA LYS A 357 -1.11 17.10 -21.27
C LYS A 357 0.16 16.33 -21.56
N THR A 358 0.32 15.90 -22.80
CA THR A 358 1.52 15.31 -23.39
C THR A 358 2.73 16.20 -23.13
N GLY A 359 3.34 16.05 -21.95
CA GLY A 359 4.63 16.60 -21.64
C GLY A 359 5.67 15.83 -22.42
N LYS A 360 6.37 16.52 -23.31
CA LYS A 360 7.56 16.02 -24.00
C LYS A 360 8.52 15.48 -22.93
N LEU A 361 8.83 14.18 -22.97
CA LEU A 361 9.77 13.51 -22.09
C LEU A 361 11.19 13.95 -22.45
N THR A 362 11.63 15.11 -21.95
CA THR A 362 13.04 15.51 -22.00
C THR A 362 13.77 14.85 -20.83
N GLY A 363 14.23 13.60 -21.03
CA GLY A 363 15.16 12.95 -20.10
C GLY A 363 16.56 13.54 -20.27
N THR A 364 16.98 14.41 -19.35
CA THR A 364 18.27 15.12 -19.38
C THR A 364 19.49 14.24 -19.02
N ALA A 365 19.37 12.92 -18.94
CA ALA A 365 20.49 12.03 -18.58
C ALA A 365 21.22 11.39 -19.78
N ILE A 366 20.77 11.64 -21.02
CA ILE A 366 21.50 11.32 -22.27
C ILE A 366 21.52 12.55 -23.20
N ALA A 367 21.52 13.76 -22.63
CA ALA A 367 21.14 15.00 -23.33
C ALA A 367 22.08 15.47 -24.46
N ASN A 368 23.20 14.79 -24.76
CA ASN A 368 24.16 15.23 -25.78
C ASN A 368 24.50 14.16 -26.84
N ARG A 369 23.69 13.13 -27.03
CA ARG A 369 23.93 12.07 -28.04
C ARG A 369 22.70 11.95 -28.95
N SER A 370 22.75 12.64 -30.09
CA SER A 370 21.68 12.76 -31.10
C SER A 370 21.51 11.51 -31.99
N ASP A 371 22.29 10.46 -31.76
CA ASP A 371 22.38 9.22 -32.53
C ASP A 371 21.47 8.09 -32.03
N LEU A 372 20.75 8.27 -30.92
CA LEU A 372 19.86 7.25 -30.34
C LEU A 372 18.36 7.54 -30.62
N PRO A 373 17.55 6.54 -31.01
CA PRO A 373 16.12 6.73 -31.27
C PRO A 373 15.29 7.16 -30.04
N PRO A 374 14.22 7.95 -30.22
CA PRO A 374 13.35 8.41 -29.13
C PRO A 374 12.44 7.30 -28.55
N PHE A 375 12.10 7.43 -27.26
CA PHE A 375 11.28 6.47 -26.52
C PHE A 375 9.78 6.50 -26.90
N PRO A 376 9.08 5.35 -26.90
CA PRO A 376 7.63 5.27 -27.09
C PRO A 376 6.82 5.65 -25.82
N SER A 377 5.58 6.12 -26.03
CA SER A 377 4.77 6.84 -25.05
C SER A 377 3.34 6.28 -24.87
N SER A 378 3.14 5.12 -24.26
CA SER A 378 1.83 4.78 -23.65
C SER A 378 1.86 3.59 -22.67
N PHE A 379 1.05 3.70 -21.60
CA PHE A 379 0.76 2.64 -20.63
C PHE A 379 -0.76 2.48 -20.50
N LYS A 380 -1.28 1.25 -20.49
CA LYS A 380 -2.71 0.95 -20.22
C LYS A 380 -2.94 0.65 -18.73
N LYS A 381 -4.11 1.05 -18.24
CA LYS A 381 -4.52 1.08 -16.82
C LYS A 381 -5.35 -0.16 -16.45
N ASN A 382 -5.02 -0.85 -15.36
CA ASN A 382 -5.83 -1.93 -14.76
C ASN A 382 -6.08 -1.62 -13.28
N SER A 383 -7.32 -1.79 -12.82
CA SER A 383 -7.75 -1.43 -11.46
C SER A 383 -8.57 -2.57 -10.86
N GLU A 384 -7.91 -3.59 -10.34
CA GLU A 384 -8.56 -4.65 -9.54
C GLU A 384 -8.29 -4.48 -8.04
N ILE A 385 -9.29 -4.81 -7.23
CA ILE A 385 -9.24 -4.73 -5.76
C ILE A 385 -8.42 -5.92 -5.23
N PHE A 386 -7.49 -5.67 -4.30
CA PHE A 386 -6.63 -6.71 -3.71
C PHE A 386 -7.43 -7.86 -3.07
N SER A 387 -6.99 -9.10 -3.29
CA SER A 387 -7.62 -10.32 -2.78
C SER A 387 -6.57 -11.28 -2.22
N LEU A 388 -6.79 -11.86 -1.03
CA LEU A 388 -5.86 -12.84 -0.45
C LEU A 388 -5.73 -14.10 -1.32
N GLN A 389 -6.71 -14.37 -2.20
CA GLN A 389 -6.65 -15.49 -3.15
C GLN A 389 -5.59 -15.31 -4.22
N SER A 390 -5.21 -14.06 -4.55
CA SER A 390 -4.20 -13.79 -5.58
C SER A 390 -2.78 -14.10 -5.12
N LEU A 391 -2.56 -14.31 -3.82
CA LEU A 391 -1.26 -14.69 -3.28
C LEU A 391 -0.99 -16.19 -3.49
N PRO A 392 0.25 -16.60 -3.79
CA PRO A 392 0.62 -18.02 -3.85
C PRO A 392 0.38 -18.74 -2.51
N LYS A 393 -0.08 -19.99 -2.54
CA LYS A 393 -0.26 -20.79 -1.30
C LYS A 393 1.08 -21.08 -0.61
N ALA A 394 2.13 -21.32 -1.39
CA ALA A 394 3.48 -21.65 -0.92
C ALA A 394 4.34 -20.40 -0.63
N MET A 395 3.72 -19.34 -0.09
CA MET A 395 4.41 -18.10 0.28
C MET A 395 4.23 -17.85 1.77
N ASN A 396 5.36 -17.76 2.47
CA ASN A 396 5.43 -17.28 3.83
C ASN A 396 6.07 -15.89 3.83
N ALA A 397 5.48 -14.94 4.57
CA ALA A 397 6.06 -13.62 4.73
C ALA A 397 5.98 -13.14 6.18
N SER A 398 6.98 -12.40 6.66
CA SER A 398 6.91 -11.61 7.87
C SER A 398 7.24 -10.15 7.56
N PHE A 399 6.48 -9.23 8.16
CA PHE A 399 6.63 -7.80 8.01
C PHE A 399 6.59 -7.15 9.38
N ASN A 400 7.72 -6.54 9.76
CA ASN A 400 7.87 -5.78 11.00
C ASN A 400 8.10 -4.31 10.64
N LEU A 401 7.24 -3.43 11.16
CA LEU A 401 7.33 -2.00 10.96
C LEU A 401 7.30 -1.29 12.31
N PHE A 402 8.32 -0.50 12.58
CA PHE A 402 8.39 0.40 13.73
C PHE A 402 8.44 1.85 13.27
N ILE A 403 7.61 2.71 13.84
CA ILE A 403 7.60 4.16 13.60
C ILE A 403 7.72 4.85 14.95
N GLU A 404 8.82 5.55 15.17
CA GLU A 404 9.09 6.23 16.44
C GLU A 404 8.10 7.38 16.68
N ALA A 405 7.88 8.23 15.66
CA ALA A 405 6.91 9.32 15.70
C ALA A 405 6.07 9.39 14.41
N LEU A 406 4.75 9.34 14.56
CA LEU A 406 3.77 9.44 13.48
C LEU A 406 2.90 10.68 13.72
N THR A 407 2.94 11.67 12.83
CA THR A 407 2.05 12.84 12.93
C THR A 407 0.75 12.56 12.21
N HIS A 408 -0.38 12.81 12.87
CA HIS A 408 -1.71 12.78 12.27
C HIS A 408 -2.63 13.75 12.99
N GLN A 409 -3.34 14.58 12.24
CA GLN A 409 -4.19 15.67 12.74
C GLN A 409 -3.42 16.61 13.69
N ASN A 410 -2.21 17.01 13.30
CA ASN A 410 -1.29 17.86 14.06
C ASN A 410 -0.89 17.33 15.45
N ALA A 411 -1.14 16.04 15.74
CA ALA A 411 -0.72 15.40 16.97
C ALA A 411 0.23 14.24 16.69
N THR A 412 1.12 13.97 17.65
CA THR A 412 2.11 12.90 17.56
C THR A 412 1.56 11.62 18.18
N ILE A 413 1.53 10.55 17.39
CA ILE A 413 1.43 9.17 17.82
C ILE A 413 2.87 8.64 17.97
N ARG A 414 3.19 7.95 19.07
CA ARG A 414 4.54 7.46 19.34
C ARG A 414 4.59 5.93 19.31
N ASN A 415 5.76 5.39 18.98
CA ASN A 415 6.07 3.96 19.05
C ASN A 415 5.04 3.08 18.30
N ALA A 416 4.59 3.53 17.12
CA ALA A 416 3.64 2.78 16.33
C ALA A 416 4.35 1.52 15.76
N THR A 417 3.83 0.36 16.12
CA THR A 417 4.41 -0.95 15.78
C THR A 417 3.38 -1.78 15.04
N LEU A 418 3.82 -2.43 13.96
CA LEU A 418 3.04 -3.38 13.18
C LEU A 418 3.90 -4.63 12.92
N ASN A 419 3.50 -5.75 13.50
CA ASN A 419 4.10 -7.06 13.25
C ASN A 419 3.03 -7.95 12.62
N ALA A 420 3.23 -8.31 11.36
CA ALA A 420 2.33 -9.15 10.59
C ALA A 420 3.08 -10.31 9.94
N SER A 421 2.43 -11.46 9.83
CA SER A 421 2.95 -12.60 9.08
C SER A 421 1.88 -13.21 8.19
N LEU A 422 2.29 -13.78 7.06
CA LEU A 422 1.46 -14.49 6.09
C LEU A 422 1.92 -15.94 6.06
N ALA A 423 0.99 -16.87 6.25
CA ALA A 423 1.18 -18.29 5.99
C ALA A 423 -0.15 -18.88 5.51
N ASN A 424 -0.13 -19.79 4.53
CA ASN A 424 -1.34 -20.44 4.02
C ASN A 424 -2.46 -19.47 3.59
N ARG A 425 -2.11 -18.28 3.09
CA ARG A 425 -3.05 -17.17 2.74
C ARG A 425 -3.84 -16.60 3.93
N GLU A 426 -3.39 -16.84 5.15
CA GLU A 426 -3.87 -16.20 6.37
C GLU A 426 -2.83 -15.17 6.84
N ILE A 427 -3.28 -13.96 7.19
CA ILE A 427 -2.41 -12.95 7.77
C ILE A 427 -2.61 -12.95 9.29
N THR A 428 -1.58 -13.30 10.04
CA THR A 428 -1.54 -13.14 11.49
C THR A 428 -1.04 -11.73 11.82
N LEU A 429 -1.82 -10.97 12.57
CA LEU A 429 -1.44 -9.69 13.16
C LEU A 429 -0.99 -9.93 14.60
N SER A 430 0.31 -10.19 14.76
CA SER A 430 0.93 -10.48 16.05
C SER A 430 1.06 -9.24 16.93
N GLN A 431 1.04 -8.04 16.36
CA GLN A 431 1.00 -6.79 17.11
C GLN A 431 0.61 -5.62 16.18
N PHE A 432 -0.40 -4.85 16.57
CA PHE A 432 -0.61 -3.48 16.11
C PHE A 432 -0.80 -2.59 17.32
N SER A 433 0.20 -1.78 17.64
CA SER A 433 0.19 -0.97 18.87
C SER A 433 0.73 0.43 18.66
N ALA A 434 0.27 1.38 19.46
CA ALA A 434 0.79 2.75 19.46
C ALA A 434 0.43 3.50 20.74
N LEU A 435 1.24 4.51 21.07
CA LEU A 435 0.94 5.52 22.07
C LEU A 435 0.27 6.71 21.39
N LEU A 436 -1.05 6.83 21.54
CA LEU A 436 -1.85 7.91 20.99
C LEU A 436 -1.87 9.13 21.94
N PRO A 437 -2.29 10.31 21.45
CA PRO A 437 -2.49 11.49 22.29
C PRO A 437 -3.36 11.24 23.53
N GLY A 438 -3.08 11.98 24.61
CA GLY A 438 -3.76 11.80 25.91
C GLY A 438 -3.21 10.64 26.75
N ASN A 439 -1.94 10.26 26.55
CA ASN A 439 -1.30 9.09 27.19
C ASN A 439 -2.16 7.84 27.02
N SER A 440 -2.47 7.53 25.76
CA SER A 440 -3.43 6.48 25.40
C SER A 440 -2.73 5.32 24.72
N ASP A 441 -2.62 4.18 25.40
CA ASP A 441 -2.08 2.93 24.88
C ASP A 441 -3.15 2.19 24.07
N LEU A 442 -2.88 1.94 22.79
CA LEU A 442 -3.68 1.07 21.93
C LEU A 442 -2.89 -0.19 21.59
N ALA A 443 -3.53 -1.35 21.70
CA ALA A 443 -3.02 -2.62 21.20
C ALA A 443 -4.13 -3.42 20.51
N LEU A 444 -3.78 -4.08 19.41
CA LEU A 444 -4.66 -4.90 18.59
C LEU A 444 -3.90 -6.13 18.09
N PHE A 445 -4.57 -7.28 18.16
CA PHE A 445 -4.05 -8.59 17.77
C PHE A 445 -5.12 -9.36 17.02
N GLY A 446 -4.76 -10.26 16.10
CA GLY A 446 -5.75 -11.11 15.45
C GLY A 446 -5.29 -11.72 14.13
N PHE A 447 -6.25 -12.12 13.31
CA PHE A 447 -6.01 -12.80 12.03
C PHE A 447 -6.91 -12.21 10.94
N ILE A 448 -6.42 -12.14 9.71
CA ILE A 448 -7.18 -11.79 8.52
C ILE A 448 -7.27 -13.03 7.64
N THR A 449 -8.50 -13.49 7.40
CA THR A 449 -8.81 -14.65 6.56
C THR A 449 -9.77 -14.24 5.45
N GLN A 450 -9.77 -14.96 4.33
CA GLN A 450 -10.82 -14.76 3.33
C GLN A 450 -12.05 -15.61 3.67
N ARG A 451 -13.23 -14.98 3.70
CA ARG A 451 -14.52 -15.68 3.80
C ARG A 451 -15.45 -15.27 2.65
N GLN A 452 -16.62 -15.91 2.56
CA GLN A 452 -17.67 -15.51 1.61
C GLN A 452 -18.05 -14.04 1.86
N GLY A 453 -17.64 -13.13 0.97
CA GLY A 453 -17.84 -11.69 1.09
C GLY A 453 -16.59 -10.83 1.29
N GLY A 454 -15.38 -11.43 1.30
CA GLY A 454 -14.10 -10.74 1.30
C GLY A 454 -13.22 -11.03 2.53
N PRO A 455 -12.12 -10.27 2.69
CA PRO A 455 -11.28 -10.35 3.87
C PRO A 455 -12.07 -10.06 5.16
N THR A 456 -11.89 -10.91 6.16
CA THR A 456 -12.49 -10.81 7.49
C THR A 456 -11.38 -10.80 8.53
N PHE A 457 -11.42 -9.81 9.42
CA PHE A 457 -10.55 -9.71 10.57
C PHE A 457 -11.25 -10.24 11.82
N ASP A 458 -10.59 -11.13 12.56
CA ASP A 458 -11.02 -11.65 13.87
C ASP A 458 -9.88 -11.43 14.87
N GLY A 459 -10.13 -10.73 15.98
CA GLY A 459 -9.05 -10.31 16.89
C GLY A 459 -9.49 -9.80 18.26
N THR A 460 -8.54 -9.24 19.00
CA THR A 460 -8.73 -8.60 20.31
C THR A 460 -8.16 -7.20 20.30
N VAL A 461 -8.85 -6.27 20.95
CA VAL A 461 -8.45 -4.87 21.09
C VAL A 461 -8.38 -4.49 22.56
N ASP A 462 -7.35 -3.74 22.91
CA ASP A 462 -7.16 -3.12 24.23
C ASP A 462 -6.80 -1.64 24.04
N LEU A 463 -7.49 -0.78 24.78
CA LEU A 463 -7.27 0.66 24.81
C LEU A 463 -7.29 1.14 26.27
N THR A 464 -6.20 1.74 26.73
CA THR A 464 -6.14 2.41 28.03
C THR A 464 -5.78 3.86 27.82
N THR A 465 -6.47 4.80 28.46
CA THR A 465 -6.12 6.22 28.44
C THR A 465 -6.33 6.85 29.80
N ASN A 466 -5.43 7.76 30.15
CA ASN A 466 -5.50 8.56 31.37
C ASN A 466 -6.02 9.98 31.10
N ASP A 467 -6.15 10.37 29.83
CA ASP A 467 -6.76 11.63 29.40
C ASP A 467 -7.64 11.43 28.16
N LEU A 468 -8.80 10.78 28.36
CA LEU A 468 -9.80 10.60 27.33
C LEU A 468 -10.23 11.93 26.69
N ARG A 469 -10.24 13.05 27.44
CA ARG A 469 -10.47 14.38 26.86
C ARG A 469 -9.44 14.73 25.78
N GLY A 470 -8.15 14.52 26.05
CA GLY A 470 -7.08 14.74 25.08
C GLY A 470 -7.26 13.88 23.84
N LEU A 471 -7.59 12.59 24.03
CA LEU A 471 -7.85 11.66 22.94
C LEU A 471 -9.06 12.08 22.07
N LEU A 472 -10.17 12.49 22.70
CA LEU A 472 -11.38 12.95 21.99
C LEU A 472 -11.13 14.26 21.24
N LYS A 473 -10.41 15.21 21.84
CA LYS A 473 -10.00 16.46 21.19
C LYS A 473 -9.14 16.19 19.95
N TRP A 474 -8.19 15.27 20.05
CA TRP A 474 -7.38 14.87 18.90
C TRP A 474 -8.23 14.34 17.73
N LYS A 475 -9.30 13.59 18.03
CA LYS A 475 -10.27 13.14 17.02
C LYS A 475 -11.31 14.18 16.62
N HIS A 476 -11.14 15.45 17.02
CA HIS A 476 -12.08 16.54 16.75
C HIS A 476 -13.51 16.26 17.24
N ILE A 477 -13.65 15.42 18.27
CA ILE A 477 -14.95 15.11 18.88
C ILE A 477 -15.26 16.21 19.90
N THR A 478 -16.36 16.93 19.69
CA THR A 478 -16.82 17.97 20.60
C THR A 478 -17.22 17.35 21.94
N ILE A 479 -16.57 17.81 23.02
CA ILE A 479 -16.88 17.35 24.37
C ILE A 479 -17.92 18.31 24.97
N PRO A 480 -19.09 17.81 25.43
CA PRO A 480 -20.07 18.65 26.11
C PRO A 480 -19.49 19.25 27.41
N GLN A 481 -20.11 20.30 27.92
CA GLN A 481 -19.68 20.95 29.17
C GLN A 481 -19.83 19.98 30.36
N VAL A 482 -18.75 19.29 30.71
CA VAL A 482 -18.65 18.29 31.79
C VAL A 482 -17.60 18.69 32.81
N ALA A 483 -17.82 18.34 34.09
CA ALA A 483 -16.90 18.65 35.20
C ALA A 483 -15.46 18.20 34.92
N LYS A 484 -14.45 19.03 35.28
CA LYS A 484 -13.04 18.87 34.86
C LYS A 484 -12.40 17.52 35.20
N ASP A 485 -12.92 16.82 36.20
CA ASP A 485 -12.50 15.50 36.69
C ASP A 485 -13.10 14.32 35.90
N ARG A 486 -14.06 14.57 35.00
CA ARG A 486 -14.73 13.54 34.19
C ARG A 486 -14.10 13.37 32.82
N LEU A 487 -14.35 12.23 32.19
CA LEU A 487 -13.77 11.80 30.91
C LEU A 487 -12.24 11.78 30.98
N ARG A 488 -11.69 11.22 32.05
CA ARG A 488 -10.23 11.11 32.25
C ARG A 488 -9.77 9.71 31.93
N ASN A 489 -10.17 8.77 32.77
CA ASN A 489 -9.66 7.41 32.71
C ASN A 489 -10.62 6.52 31.95
N LEU A 490 -10.12 5.89 30.89
CA LEU A 490 -10.84 4.88 30.12
C LEU A 490 -9.99 3.62 30.00
N LYS A 491 -10.59 2.47 30.27
CA LYS A 491 -10.06 1.16 29.89
C LYS A 491 -11.10 0.45 29.05
N LEU A 492 -10.74 0.02 27.86
CA LEU A 492 -11.59 -0.73 26.94
C LEU A 492 -10.84 -1.99 26.52
N SER A 493 -11.49 -3.14 26.62
CA SER A 493 -11.02 -4.41 26.07
C SER A 493 -12.17 -5.17 25.42
N GLY A 494 -11.90 -5.97 24.39
CA GLY A 494 -12.93 -6.81 23.77
C GLY A 494 -12.44 -7.61 22.57
N LYS A 495 -13.29 -8.52 22.09
CA LYS A 495 -13.08 -9.28 20.85
C LYS A 495 -13.71 -8.53 19.69
N ILE A 496 -12.91 -8.20 18.69
CA ILE A 496 -13.35 -7.47 17.50
C ILE A 496 -13.45 -8.42 16.31
N LYS A 497 -14.55 -8.33 15.58
CA LYS A 497 -14.76 -8.99 14.29
C LYS A 497 -15.15 -7.94 13.26
N ALA A 498 -14.43 -7.87 12.16
CA ALA A 498 -14.64 -6.85 11.14
C ALA A 498 -14.61 -7.43 9.72
N ASN A 499 -15.51 -6.97 8.88
CA ASN A 499 -15.54 -7.26 7.44
C ASN A 499 -16.11 -6.03 6.70
N LYS A 500 -16.27 -6.12 5.38
CA LYS A 500 -16.81 -5.03 4.55
C LYS A 500 -18.21 -4.54 4.98
N LYS A 501 -19.02 -5.37 5.63
CA LYS A 501 -20.42 -5.08 5.98
C LYS A 501 -20.61 -4.59 7.41
N ASN A 502 -19.76 -4.99 8.35
CA ASN A 502 -19.93 -4.65 9.76
C ASN A 502 -18.63 -4.77 10.58
N VAL A 503 -18.65 -4.09 11.72
CA VAL A 503 -17.71 -4.26 12.83
C VAL A 503 -18.51 -4.63 14.08
N GLU A 504 -18.08 -5.68 14.76
CA GLU A 504 -18.68 -6.20 15.98
C GLU A 504 -17.63 -6.26 17.08
N LEU A 505 -17.97 -5.73 18.26
CA LEU A 505 -17.16 -5.82 19.46
C LEU A 505 -17.93 -6.66 20.48
N SER A 506 -17.49 -7.89 20.70
CA SER A 506 -18.06 -8.82 21.69
C SER A 506 -17.20 -8.87 22.94
N ASN A 507 -17.78 -9.35 24.05
CA ASN A 507 -17.12 -9.42 25.36
C ASN A 507 -16.50 -8.08 25.78
N MET A 508 -17.13 -6.97 25.42
CA MET A 508 -16.65 -5.63 25.72
C MET A 508 -16.60 -5.44 27.24
N LYS A 509 -15.44 -5.03 27.77
CA LYS A 509 -15.26 -4.54 29.13
C LYS A 509 -14.74 -3.11 29.03
N LEU A 510 -15.55 -2.18 29.48
CA LEU A 510 -15.27 -0.75 29.46
C LEU A 510 -15.29 -0.25 30.90
N GLN A 511 -14.29 0.54 31.29
CA GLN A 511 -14.27 1.26 32.55
C GLN A 511 -14.06 2.74 32.27
N LEU A 512 -15.01 3.59 32.65
CA LEU A 512 -14.94 5.05 32.47
C LEU A 512 -15.08 5.74 33.82
N ASP A 513 -14.06 6.47 34.27
CA ASP A 513 -14.04 7.21 35.55
C ASP A 513 -14.54 6.37 36.76
N GLY A 514 -14.29 5.05 36.73
CA GLY A 514 -14.72 4.10 37.76
C GLY A 514 -16.07 3.40 37.52
N THR A 515 -16.83 3.80 36.51
CA THR A 515 -18.03 3.10 36.01
C THR A 515 -17.63 1.91 35.16
N LYS A 516 -18.07 0.70 35.50
CA LYS A 516 -17.81 -0.53 34.72
C LYS A 516 -19.02 -0.86 33.84
N ILE A 517 -18.75 -1.04 32.56
CA ILE A 517 -19.72 -1.35 31.53
C ILE A 517 -19.25 -2.64 30.85
N ARG A 518 -20.13 -3.64 30.76
CA ARG A 518 -19.91 -4.87 30.00
C ARG A 518 -20.91 -4.96 28.86
N GLY A 519 -20.56 -5.61 27.75
CA GLY A 519 -21.55 -5.73 26.69
C GLY A 519 -21.05 -6.17 25.33
N THR A 520 -21.86 -5.84 24.33
CA THR A 520 -21.58 -6.04 22.91
C THR A 520 -21.97 -4.79 22.14
N SER A 521 -21.22 -4.47 21.08
CA SER A 521 -21.62 -3.46 20.10
C SER A 521 -21.48 -4.00 18.69
N LYS A 522 -22.36 -3.56 17.79
CA LYS A 522 -22.29 -3.90 16.37
C LYS A 522 -22.64 -2.69 15.54
N LEU A 523 -21.75 -2.31 14.64
CA LEU A 523 -21.94 -1.26 13.66
C LEU A 523 -22.02 -1.91 12.27
N ALA A 524 -23.15 -1.76 11.58
CA ALA A 524 -23.29 -2.23 10.20
C ALA A 524 -23.28 -1.06 9.22
N PHE A 525 -22.45 -1.18 8.18
CA PHE A 525 -22.29 -0.20 7.12
C PHE A 525 -23.32 -0.49 6.01
N LYS A 526 -24.43 0.24 6.03
CA LYS A 526 -25.50 0.22 5.02
C LYS A 526 -25.74 1.66 4.55
N ALA A 527 -26.69 1.87 3.63
CA ALA A 527 -27.09 3.21 3.18
C ALA A 527 -27.42 4.15 4.36
N ARG A 528 -28.06 3.64 5.41
CA ARG A 528 -28.12 4.25 6.74
C ARG A 528 -27.42 3.30 7.71
N SER A 529 -26.37 3.79 8.37
CA SER A 529 -25.61 2.93 9.28
C SER A 529 -26.47 2.53 10.48
N SER A 530 -26.32 1.30 10.94
CA SER A 530 -27.08 0.80 12.11
C SER A 530 -26.15 0.42 13.25
N LEU A 531 -26.40 0.95 14.44
CA LEU A 531 -25.66 0.67 15.67
C LEU A 531 -26.53 -0.14 16.63
N THR A 532 -26.07 -1.33 17.02
CA THR A 532 -26.70 -2.15 18.05
C THR A 532 -25.80 -2.19 19.29
N LEU A 533 -26.36 -1.92 20.46
CA LEU A 533 -25.66 -1.90 21.75
C LEU A 533 -26.41 -2.77 22.75
N GLY A 534 -25.70 -3.67 23.41
CA GLY A 534 -26.18 -4.43 24.55
C GLY A 534 -25.27 -4.17 25.74
N LEU A 535 -25.74 -3.43 26.76
CA LEU A 535 -24.90 -2.89 27.83
C LEU A 535 -25.35 -3.34 29.22
N ALA A 536 -24.43 -3.74 30.07
CA ALA A 536 -24.63 -3.96 31.49
C ALA A 536 -23.74 -2.98 32.26
N ILE A 537 -24.35 -2.05 32.99
CA ILE A 537 -23.68 -0.93 33.65
C ILE A 537 -23.81 -1.10 35.17
N ASP A 538 -22.69 -1.01 35.90
CA ASP A 538 -22.68 -1.19 37.35
C ASP A 538 -23.26 0.02 38.10
N LYS A 539 -22.75 1.21 37.84
CA LYS A 539 -23.16 2.46 38.45
C LYS A 539 -22.96 3.58 37.44
N LEU A 540 -23.98 4.40 37.23
CA LEU A 540 -23.89 5.57 36.38
C LEU A 540 -24.35 6.79 37.16
N ASN A 541 -23.47 7.77 37.36
CA ASN A 541 -23.84 9.03 38.00
C ASN A 541 -23.91 10.13 36.95
N LEU A 542 -25.12 10.43 36.47
CA LEU A 542 -25.34 11.44 35.44
C LEU A 542 -25.11 12.87 35.95
N ASP A 543 -25.27 13.12 37.24
CA ASP A 543 -25.04 14.46 37.84
C ASP A 543 -23.62 14.94 37.68
N SER A 544 -22.69 13.99 37.51
CA SER A 544 -21.28 14.30 37.26
C SER A 544 -21.03 14.74 35.80
N TYR A 545 -21.93 14.42 34.87
CA TYR A 545 -21.79 14.69 33.44
C TYR A 545 -22.68 15.84 32.95
N PHE A 546 -23.46 16.46 33.83
CA PHE A 546 -24.23 17.67 33.50
C PHE A 546 -23.64 18.90 34.22
N PRO A 547 -23.74 20.10 33.62
CA PRO A 547 -23.29 21.32 34.29
C PRO A 547 -24.07 21.50 35.60
N LYS A 548 -23.37 21.74 36.71
CA LYS A 548 -24.03 22.21 37.93
C LYS A 548 -24.55 23.62 37.64
N SER A 549 -25.87 23.79 37.62
CA SER A 549 -26.49 25.11 37.58
C SER A 549 -25.89 25.93 38.73
N LYS A 550 -25.28 27.09 38.42
CA LYS A 550 -24.83 28.03 39.44
C LYS A 550 -26.07 28.48 40.18
N GLN A 551 -26.33 27.88 41.34
CA GLN A 551 -27.30 28.45 42.28
C GLN A 551 -26.84 29.87 42.59
N ASN A 552 -27.69 30.85 42.28
CA ASN A 552 -27.51 32.24 42.64
C ASN A 552 -27.10 32.30 44.11
N LYS A 553 -25.86 32.74 44.37
CA LYS A 553 -25.42 33.16 45.70
C LYS A 553 -26.45 34.19 46.17
N LYS A 554 -27.21 33.86 47.22
CA LYS A 554 -27.98 34.85 47.97
C LYS A 554 -27.01 35.98 48.34
N LEU A 555 -27.22 37.15 47.74
CA LEU A 555 -26.62 38.40 48.19
C LEU A 555 -26.97 38.56 49.68
N LYS A 556 -25.96 38.58 50.52
CA LYS A 556 -26.10 39.05 51.90
C LYS A 556 -26.34 40.56 51.81
N SER A 557 -27.52 40.99 52.25
CA SER A 557 -27.83 42.39 52.47
C SER A 557 -27.16 42.83 53.77
N GLY A 558 -26.34 43.87 53.69
CA GLY A 558 -25.72 44.52 54.84
C GLY A 558 -24.52 45.35 54.42
N GLU A 559 -24.78 46.57 53.92
CA GLU A 559 -24.17 47.80 54.44
C GLU A 559 -24.61 49.03 53.62
N LYS A 560 -24.82 50.13 54.34
CA LYS A 560 -25.32 51.42 53.87
C LYS A 560 -24.29 52.11 52.98
N GLN A 561 -24.74 52.80 51.92
CA GLN A 561 -24.11 54.05 51.47
C GLN A 561 -25.09 54.91 50.65
N GLN A 562 -25.55 55.95 51.34
CA GLN A 562 -25.77 57.35 50.94
C GLN A 562 -25.89 57.75 49.46
N LEU A 563 -26.98 58.48 49.19
CA LEU A 563 -27.28 59.27 48.00
C LEU A 563 -26.30 60.44 47.80
N VAL A 564 -25.84 60.68 46.56
CA VAL A 564 -25.77 62.01 45.90
C VAL A 564 -25.69 61.81 44.37
N GLY A 565 -26.45 62.59 43.59
CA GLY A 565 -26.06 62.97 42.23
C GLY A 565 -27.06 62.67 41.10
N ARG A 566 -27.73 63.72 40.61
CA ARG A 566 -28.77 63.77 39.58
C ARG A 566 -28.17 64.27 38.25
N SER A 567 -28.47 63.62 37.12
CA SER A 567 -28.67 64.25 35.78
C SER A 567 -29.14 63.20 34.74
N THR A 568 -30.42 63.19 34.31
CA THR A 568 -31.06 63.78 33.10
C THR A 568 -31.11 62.89 31.84
N ASN A 569 -32.30 62.31 31.60
CA ASN A 569 -33.09 62.07 30.36
C ASN A 569 -32.44 61.57 29.03
N PRO A 570 -33.23 61.05 28.05
CA PRO A 570 -34.47 60.29 28.09
C PRO A 570 -34.40 58.96 27.28
N ILE A 571 -35.41 58.11 27.49
CA ILE A 571 -35.56 56.76 26.94
C ILE A 571 -36.12 56.80 25.51
N GLU A 572 -35.47 56.10 24.58
CA GLU A 572 -36.06 55.56 23.35
C GLU A 572 -35.82 54.03 23.28
N PRO A 573 -36.75 53.24 22.71
CA PRO A 573 -36.87 51.82 23.02
C PRO A 573 -35.94 50.96 22.15
N ALA A 574 -34.82 50.50 22.72
CA ALA A 574 -34.06 49.41 22.14
C ALA A 574 -34.71 48.06 22.48
N HIS A 575 -35.13 47.35 21.45
CA HIS A 575 -35.56 45.94 21.46
C HIS A 575 -34.56 45.05 22.20
N ASN A 576 -34.78 44.86 23.51
CA ASN A 576 -34.13 43.80 24.26
C ASN A 576 -34.99 42.54 24.10
N SER A 577 -34.65 41.75 23.09
CA SER A 577 -35.02 40.33 23.06
C SER A 577 -34.30 39.63 24.21
N GLN A 578 -34.84 39.77 25.42
CA GLN A 578 -34.57 38.85 26.52
C GLN A 578 -35.27 37.52 26.20
N THR A 579 -34.71 36.76 25.26
CA THR A 579 -34.91 35.32 25.25
C THR A 579 -34.14 34.77 26.44
N GLY A 580 -34.84 34.58 27.56
CA GLY A 580 -34.44 33.61 28.56
C GLY A 580 -34.09 32.31 27.85
N SER A 581 -32.95 31.72 28.23
CA SER A 581 -32.42 30.48 27.67
C SER A 581 -33.41 29.32 27.92
N ASN A 582 -34.48 29.25 27.12
CA ASN A 582 -35.20 28.02 26.85
C ASN A 582 -34.25 27.18 25.99
N THR A 583 -33.33 26.49 26.66
CA THR A 583 -32.61 25.38 26.05
C THR A 583 -33.67 24.41 25.56
N ILE A 584 -33.92 24.38 24.25
CA ILE A 584 -34.86 23.45 23.64
C ILE A 584 -34.32 22.05 23.97
N PRO A 585 -35.00 21.26 24.82
CA PRO A 585 -34.59 19.89 25.05
C PRO A 585 -34.60 19.21 23.67
N PHE A 586 -33.59 18.38 23.37
CA PHE A 586 -33.43 17.66 22.10
C PHE A 586 -32.66 18.36 20.95
N SER A 587 -32.23 19.62 21.06
CA SER A 587 -31.43 20.27 20.00
C SER A 587 -30.09 19.55 19.70
N GLY A 588 -29.48 18.93 20.71
CA GLY A 588 -28.25 18.14 20.57
C GLY A 588 -28.41 16.75 19.94
N LEU A 589 -29.63 16.33 19.58
CA LEU A 589 -29.89 14.99 19.03
C LEU A 589 -29.81 14.93 17.50
N GLY A 590 -29.43 16.02 16.82
CA GLY A 590 -29.37 16.08 15.35
C GLY A 590 -28.49 15.01 14.70
N PHE A 591 -27.46 14.50 15.38
CA PHE A 591 -26.61 13.41 14.86
C PHE A 591 -27.36 12.07 14.69
N LEU A 592 -28.49 11.89 15.38
CA LEU A 592 -29.31 10.68 15.30
C LEU A 592 -30.16 10.60 14.02
N SER A 593 -30.22 11.66 13.21
CA SER A 593 -30.98 11.64 11.94
C SER A 593 -30.36 10.74 10.86
N ASN A 594 -29.07 10.42 10.96
CA ASN A 594 -28.33 9.63 9.97
C ASN A 594 -28.00 8.21 10.44
N LEU A 595 -28.48 7.81 11.62
CA LEU A 595 -28.11 6.56 12.28
C LEU A 595 -29.35 5.86 12.83
N ASP A 596 -29.48 4.56 12.53
CA ASP A 596 -30.45 3.71 13.20
C ASP A 596 -29.78 3.08 14.44
N VAL A 597 -30.48 3.09 15.58
CA VAL A 597 -29.90 2.66 16.87
C VAL A 597 -30.81 1.64 17.53
N SER A 598 -30.26 0.54 18.01
CA SER A 598 -30.93 -0.39 18.94
C SER A 598 -30.10 -0.46 20.21
N LEU A 599 -30.70 -0.14 21.35
CA LEU A 599 -30.02 -0.08 22.64
C LEU A 599 -30.81 -0.90 23.67
N GLU A 600 -30.21 -1.99 24.11
CA GLU A 600 -30.61 -2.72 25.32
C GLU A 600 -29.58 -2.41 26.41
N SER A 601 -30.05 -1.97 27.57
CA SER A 601 -29.17 -1.74 28.72
C SER A 601 -29.79 -2.15 30.05
N ARG A 602 -28.95 -2.72 30.91
CA ARG A 602 -29.26 -3.03 32.31
C ARG A 602 -28.34 -2.20 33.19
N ILE A 603 -28.90 -1.33 34.02
CA ILE A 603 -28.14 -0.43 34.90
C ILE A 603 -28.43 -0.80 36.34
N ASN A 604 -27.42 -1.25 37.07
CA ASN A 604 -27.58 -1.67 38.46
C ASN A 604 -27.93 -0.49 39.37
N SER A 605 -27.28 0.66 39.18
CA SER A 605 -27.55 1.91 39.89
C SER A 605 -27.38 3.12 38.97
N LEU A 606 -28.39 3.98 38.89
CA LEU A 606 -28.33 5.27 38.19
C LEU A 606 -28.58 6.39 39.20
N THR A 607 -27.75 7.42 39.19
CA THR A 607 -27.99 8.65 39.96
C THR A 607 -28.26 9.79 38.99
N ILE A 608 -29.39 10.47 39.15
CA ILE A 608 -29.79 11.65 38.39
C ILE A 608 -30.54 12.64 39.30
N ASN A 609 -30.13 13.90 39.28
CA ASN A 609 -30.56 14.98 40.18
C ASN A 609 -30.57 14.57 41.67
N GLY A 610 -29.55 13.82 42.11
CA GLY A 610 -29.46 13.26 43.46
C GLY A 610 -30.38 12.06 43.72
N LEU A 611 -31.30 11.73 42.81
CA LEU A 611 -32.19 10.58 42.92
C LEU A 611 -31.46 9.32 42.47
N ARG A 612 -31.47 8.30 43.32
CA ARG A 612 -30.88 7.00 43.01
C ARG A 612 -31.96 6.01 42.56
N ALA A 613 -31.79 5.50 41.35
CA ALA A 613 -32.57 4.45 40.75
C ALA A 613 -31.80 3.12 40.76
N LEU A 614 -32.47 2.02 41.09
CA LEU A 614 -31.87 0.68 41.18
C LEU A 614 -32.50 -0.29 40.18
N LYS A 615 -31.64 -1.16 39.61
CA LYS A 615 -32.03 -2.24 38.68
C LYS A 615 -32.93 -1.72 37.55
N ILE A 616 -32.36 -0.83 36.74
CA ILE A 616 -33.03 -0.27 35.57
C ILE A 616 -32.81 -1.22 34.39
N ASN A 617 -33.88 -1.48 33.63
CA ASN A 617 -33.77 -2.00 32.28
C ASN A 617 -34.23 -0.91 31.31
N PHE A 618 -33.52 -0.75 30.20
CA PHE A 618 -33.84 0.19 29.14
C PHE A 618 -33.64 -0.47 27.78
N ASP A 619 -34.72 -0.71 27.05
CA ASP A 619 -34.76 -1.26 25.70
C ASP A 619 -35.43 -0.26 24.76
N SER A 620 -34.68 0.21 23.77
CA SER A 620 -35.14 1.19 22.80
C SER A 620 -34.64 0.92 21.38
N LYS A 621 -35.40 1.38 20.40
CA LYS A 621 -35.04 1.38 18.99
C LYS A 621 -35.31 2.75 18.39
N LEU A 622 -34.34 3.31 17.68
CA LEU A 622 -34.49 4.47 16.82
C LEU A 622 -34.33 3.99 15.36
N ASN A 623 -35.37 4.19 14.55
CA ASN A 623 -35.34 3.91 13.12
C ASN A 623 -35.95 5.08 12.37
N ASN A 624 -35.16 5.71 11.51
CA ASN A 624 -35.61 6.81 10.65
C ASN A 624 -36.35 7.94 11.41
N GLY A 625 -35.78 8.37 12.55
CA GLY A 625 -36.39 9.41 13.39
C GLY A 625 -37.62 8.96 14.20
N ASN A 626 -37.99 7.69 14.15
CA ASN A 626 -38.99 7.09 15.03
C ASN A 626 -38.30 6.36 16.18
N PHE A 627 -38.48 6.85 17.39
CA PHE A 627 -37.99 6.24 18.61
C PHE A 627 -39.09 5.40 19.25
N VAL A 628 -38.77 4.16 19.57
CA VAL A 628 -39.64 3.20 20.25
C VAL A 628 -38.95 2.83 21.56
N LEU A 629 -39.66 3.03 22.67
CA LEU A 629 -39.26 2.59 24.00
C LEU A 629 -40.05 1.33 24.35
N ASN A 630 -39.42 0.16 24.25
CA ASN A 630 -40.05 -1.12 24.54
C ASN A 630 -40.17 -1.35 26.05
N ASP A 631 -39.10 -1.03 26.78
CA ASP A 631 -39.07 -1.14 28.24
C ASP A 631 -38.16 -0.07 28.82
N PHE A 632 -38.69 0.76 29.72
CA PHE A 632 -37.90 1.47 30.71
C PHE A 632 -38.46 1.10 32.07
N SER A 633 -37.87 0.11 32.72
CA SER A 633 -38.30 -0.39 34.02
C SER A 633 -37.26 -0.13 35.09
N PHE A 634 -37.69 0.08 36.34
CA PHE A 634 -36.81 0.27 37.49
C PHE A 634 -37.42 -0.38 38.73
N LYS A 635 -36.58 -1.03 39.55
CA LYS A 635 -37.02 -1.70 40.79
C LYS A 635 -37.29 -0.72 41.92
N SER A 636 -36.52 0.37 42.00
CA SER A 636 -36.68 1.37 43.06
C SER A 636 -36.09 2.71 42.65
N VAL A 637 -36.92 3.75 42.71
CA VAL A 637 -36.59 5.18 42.67
C VAL A 637 -37.43 5.84 43.75
N ALA A 638 -36.82 6.39 44.80
CA ALA A 638 -37.58 7.05 45.88
C ALA A 638 -38.70 6.15 46.50
N GLY A 639 -38.50 4.83 46.55
CA GLY A 639 -39.50 3.86 47.02
C GLY A 639 -40.59 3.49 46.01
N ILE A 640 -40.48 3.97 44.77
CA ILE A 640 -41.37 3.65 43.64
C ILE A 640 -40.68 2.63 42.73
N GLN A 641 -41.40 1.58 42.32
CA GLN A 641 -41.06 0.76 41.15
C GLN A 641 -41.89 1.20 39.95
N GLY A 642 -41.34 1.11 38.76
CA GLY A 642 -42.02 1.63 37.59
C GLY A 642 -41.63 1.00 36.27
N LYS A 643 -42.53 1.13 35.29
CA LYS A 643 -42.32 0.78 33.88
C LYS A 643 -42.90 1.86 32.98
N ILE A 644 -42.13 2.26 31.97
CA ILE A 644 -42.53 3.20 30.92
C ILE A 644 -42.28 2.55 29.55
N SER A 645 -43.19 2.73 28.61
CA SER A 645 -43.07 2.25 27.23
C SER A 645 -43.87 3.15 26.29
N GLY A 646 -43.47 3.30 25.03
CA GLY A 646 -44.22 4.10 24.07
C GLY A 646 -43.43 4.40 22.79
N LYS A 647 -44.01 5.21 21.92
CA LYS A 647 -43.37 5.65 20.66
C LYS A 647 -43.28 7.17 20.61
N LEU A 648 -42.21 7.65 19.99
CA LEU A 648 -41.92 9.06 19.76
C LEU A 648 -41.53 9.24 18.30
N SER A 649 -42.36 9.92 17.52
CA SER A 649 -42.11 10.23 16.11
C SER A 649 -41.67 11.69 15.94
N GLY A 650 -41.08 12.03 14.79
CA GLY A 650 -40.70 13.42 14.47
C GLY A 650 -39.35 13.87 15.04
N LEU A 651 -38.43 12.93 15.33
CA LEU A 651 -37.07 13.24 15.78
C LEU A 651 -36.08 13.48 14.63
N ALA A 652 -36.41 13.06 13.41
CA ALA A 652 -35.57 13.34 12.24
C ALA A 652 -35.79 14.79 11.77
N ALA A 653 -34.76 15.62 11.90
CA ALA A 653 -34.73 16.95 11.34
C ALA A 653 -33.88 16.92 10.06
N THR A 654 -34.47 17.17 8.90
CA THR A 654 -33.69 17.41 7.68
C THR A 654 -33.17 18.86 7.65
N SER A 655 -33.86 19.82 8.27
CA SER A 655 -33.41 21.22 8.32
C SER A 655 -34.08 22.11 9.41
N GLY A 656 -34.71 21.54 10.45
CA GLY A 656 -35.56 22.30 11.39
C GLY A 656 -35.56 21.82 12.83
N ILE A 657 -36.26 22.53 13.72
CA ILE A 657 -36.41 22.17 15.14
C ILE A 657 -37.24 20.88 15.24
N PRO A 658 -36.77 19.81 15.90
CA PRO A 658 -37.53 18.58 16.10
C PRO A 658 -38.90 18.86 16.74
N ASN A 659 -39.98 18.29 16.19
CA ASN A 659 -41.35 18.42 16.72
C ASN A 659 -41.88 17.05 17.15
N PRO A 660 -41.46 16.55 18.33
CA PRO A 660 -41.76 15.20 18.74
C PRO A 660 -43.26 14.99 19.02
N VAL A 661 -43.78 13.83 18.62
CA VAL A 661 -45.16 13.40 18.92
C VAL A 661 -45.13 12.11 19.73
N LEU A 662 -45.70 12.15 20.93
CA LEU A 662 -45.85 11.00 21.81
C LEU A 662 -47.04 10.15 21.33
N ASN A 663 -46.80 8.86 21.13
CA ASN A 663 -47.83 7.89 20.74
C ASN A 663 -47.80 6.72 21.74
N ASP A 664 -48.90 6.53 22.46
CA ASP A 664 -49.12 5.48 23.45
C ASP A 664 -48.01 5.39 24.52
N PHE A 665 -47.63 6.54 25.10
CA PHE A 665 -46.69 6.54 26.21
C PHE A 665 -47.36 6.04 27.48
N ARG A 666 -47.20 4.76 27.79
CA ARG A 666 -47.76 4.08 28.96
C ARG A 666 -46.80 4.17 30.13
N ILE A 667 -47.31 4.60 31.28
CA ILE A 667 -46.59 4.74 32.55
C ILE A 667 -47.31 3.86 33.58
N ASN A 668 -46.59 2.96 34.22
CA ASN A 668 -47.11 2.10 35.28
C ASN A 668 -46.20 2.18 36.51
N PHE A 669 -46.63 2.86 37.57
CA PHE A 669 -45.87 3.02 38.81
C PHE A 669 -46.56 2.36 39.98
N ARG A 670 -45.78 1.82 40.91
CA ARG A 670 -46.24 1.28 42.19
C ARG A 670 -45.29 1.73 43.29
N GLY A 671 -45.81 2.18 44.42
CA GLY A 671 -45.00 2.61 45.55
C GLY A 671 -45.65 2.24 46.87
N ASN A 672 -44.86 2.18 47.94
CA ASN A 672 -45.35 1.78 49.27
C ASN A 672 -45.86 2.98 50.10
N SER A 673 -45.40 4.19 49.79
CA SER A 673 -45.84 5.43 50.43
C SER A 673 -45.73 6.60 49.45
N LEU A 674 -46.86 7.24 49.15
CA LEU A 674 -46.90 8.44 48.31
C LEU A 674 -46.12 9.59 48.96
N GLY A 675 -46.37 9.87 50.24
CA GLY A 675 -45.73 10.98 50.94
C GLY A 675 -44.22 10.86 51.05
N HIS A 676 -43.68 9.65 51.26
CA HIS A 676 -42.23 9.45 51.29
C HIS A 676 -41.61 9.72 49.91
N SER A 677 -42.24 9.21 48.85
CA SER A 677 -41.77 9.45 47.48
C SER A 677 -41.87 10.91 47.06
N LEU A 678 -42.97 11.60 47.39
CA LEU A 678 -43.15 13.03 47.11
C LEU A 678 -42.11 13.89 47.84
N LYS A 679 -41.83 13.59 49.12
CA LYS A 679 -40.76 14.26 49.89
C LYS A 679 -39.39 14.11 49.23
N ILE A 680 -39.04 12.91 48.76
CA ILE A 680 -37.77 12.67 48.06
C ILE A 680 -37.72 13.42 46.71
N LEU A 681 -38.85 13.55 46.02
CA LEU A 681 -38.98 14.34 44.79
C LEU A 681 -39.04 15.86 45.03
N GLY A 682 -38.98 16.31 46.30
CA GLY A 682 -39.09 17.73 46.64
C GLY A 682 -40.50 18.32 46.46
N ILE A 683 -41.51 17.46 46.31
CA ILE A 683 -42.91 17.86 46.13
C ILE A 683 -43.58 17.91 47.50
N LYS A 684 -44.07 19.08 47.91
CA LYS A 684 -44.93 19.19 49.10
C LYS A 684 -46.25 18.46 48.81
N PRO A 685 -46.63 17.43 49.59
CA PRO A 685 -47.89 16.74 49.37
C PRO A 685 -49.06 17.74 49.56
N PRO A 686 -50.08 17.71 48.69
CA PRO A 686 -51.20 18.67 48.73
C PRO A 686 -52.06 18.50 49.98
N ILE A 687 -52.01 17.35 50.65
CA ILE A 687 -52.72 17.05 51.89
C ILE A 687 -51.78 16.25 52.81
N GLN A 688 -51.66 16.63 54.09
CA GLN A 688 -50.72 15.99 55.04
C GLN A 688 -51.07 14.52 55.36
N SER A 689 -52.34 14.12 55.21
CA SER A 689 -52.83 12.74 55.41
C SER A 689 -52.45 11.76 54.29
N LEU A 690 -51.91 12.24 53.15
CA LEU A 690 -51.44 11.42 52.03
C LEU A 690 -50.06 10.76 52.29
N SER A 691 -49.62 10.73 53.55
CA SER A 691 -48.26 10.31 53.93
C SER A 691 -48.05 8.79 54.01
N SER A 692 -49.13 8.00 54.11
CA SER A 692 -49.07 6.54 54.27
C SER A 692 -49.99 5.81 53.28
N GLY A 693 -49.54 4.67 52.74
CA GLY A 693 -50.34 3.79 51.90
C GLY A 693 -49.75 3.50 50.52
N ALA A 694 -49.98 2.26 50.05
CA ALA A 694 -49.54 1.83 48.74
C ALA A 694 -50.26 2.59 47.63
N ILE A 695 -49.51 2.95 46.59
CA ILE A 695 -50.03 3.63 45.40
C ILE A 695 -49.84 2.79 44.16
N ARG A 696 -50.79 2.91 43.22
CA ARG A 696 -50.65 2.42 41.85
C ARG A 696 -51.09 3.51 40.88
N LEU A 697 -50.22 3.90 39.97
CA LEU A 697 -50.53 4.85 38.90
C LEU A 697 -50.41 4.13 37.55
N LYS A 698 -51.45 4.18 36.75
CA LYS A 698 -51.41 3.83 35.33
C LYS A 698 -51.77 5.06 34.51
N ALA A 699 -50.89 5.53 33.64
CA ALA A 699 -51.15 6.67 32.78
C ALA A 699 -50.81 6.39 31.32
N ILE A 700 -51.52 7.03 30.40
CA ILE A 700 -51.26 7.02 28.96
C ILE A 700 -51.18 8.47 28.50
N LEU A 701 -50.08 8.82 27.81
CA LEU A 701 -49.81 10.14 27.24
C LEU A 701 -49.76 10.06 25.72
N ASN A 702 -50.41 11.01 25.04
CA ASN A 702 -50.51 11.09 23.58
C ASN A 702 -50.44 12.54 23.09
N GLY A 703 -49.87 12.78 21.91
CA GLY A 703 -49.84 14.08 21.25
C GLY A 703 -48.52 14.84 21.40
N LYS A 704 -48.55 16.12 21.06
CA LYS A 704 -47.37 17.01 21.10
C LYS A 704 -47.13 17.53 22.53
N PRO A 705 -45.88 17.87 22.91
CA PRO A 705 -45.59 18.43 24.24
C PRO A 705 -46.42 19.67 24.62
N ASN A 706 -46.85 20.46 23.63
CA ASN A 706 -47.67 21.65 23.82
C ASN A 706 -49.19 21.40 23.71
N ARG A 707 -49.62 20.17 23.42
CA ARG A 707 -51.02 19.75 23.28
C ARG A 707 -51.14 18.28 23.68
N LEU A 708 -50.90 17.99 24.95
CA LEU A 708 -50.70 16.64 25.44
C LEU A 708 -52.01 16.08 25.99
N LYS A 709 -52.55 15.03 25.37
CA LYS A 709 -53.70 14.29 25.88
C LYS A 709 -53.22 13.26 26.90
N PHE A 710 -53.89 13.16 28.04
CA PHE A 710 -53.57 12.16 29.05
C PHE A 710 -54.80 11.47 29.62
N SER A 711 -54.62 10.20 30.00
CA SER A 711 -55.56 9.43 30.82
C SER A 711 -54.78 8.75 31.94
N ALA A 712 -55.17 8.95 33.19
CA ALA A 712 -54.51 8.39 34.36
C ALA A 712 -55.53 7.73 35.31
N ASN A 713 -55.18 6.57 35.83
CA ASN A 713 -55.87 5.88 36.91
C ASN A 713 -54.91 5.78 38.10
N LEU A 714 -55.29 6.36 39.23
CA LEU A 714 -54.53 6.36 40.48
C LEU A 714 -55.32 5.62 41.54
N SER A 715 -54.77 4.53 42.07
CA SER A 715 -55.30 3.83 43.24
C SER A 715 -54.45 4.16 44.46
N MET A 716 -55.08 4.63 45.53
CA MET A 716 -54.43 4.88 46.83
C MET A 716 -55.44 4.79 47.98
N GLN A 717 -55.02 4.30 49.15
CA GLN A 717 -55.85 4.23 50.37
C GLN A 717 -57.29 3.72 50.13
N LYS A 718 -57.44 2.63 49.34
CA LYS A 718 -58.73 2.03 48.89
C LYS A 718 -59.57 2.88 47.91
N GLY A 719 -59.19 4.12 47.61
CA GLY A 719 -59.82 4.97 46.60
C GLY A 719 -59.22 4.77 45.20
N ASN A 720 -60.05 4.94 44.17
CA ASN A 720 -59.65 4.93 42.76
C ASN A 720 -60.02 6.27 42.10
N PHE A 721 -59.03 6.96 41.56
CA PHE A 721 -59.18 8.26 40.91
C PHE A 721 -58.88 8.12 39.42
N ASN A 722 -59.81 8.56 38.57
CA ASN A 722 -59.63 8.61 37.13
C ASN A 722 -59.49 10.06 36.69
N LEU A 723 -58.40 10.40 36.02
CA LEU A 723 -58.22 11.70 35.38
C LEU A 723 -58.09 11.51 33.87
N ARG A 724 -58.79 12.35 33.11
CA ARG A 724 -58.63 12.48 31.66
C ARG A 724 -58.59 13.96 31.32
N GLY A 725 -57.65 14.37 30.48
CA GLY A 725 -57.49 15.79 30.16
C GLY A 725 -56.59 16.06 28.96
N LYS A 726 -56.45 17.35 28.66
CA LYS A 726 -55.51 17.89 27.70
C LYS A 726 -54.72 18.98 28.41
N ALA A 727 -53.40 18.93 28.31
CA ALA A 727 -52.47 19.92 28.86
C ALA A 727 -51.80 20.72 27.73
#